data_AF-A0A0U1DIF0-F1
#
_entry.id   AF-A0A0U1DIF0-F1
#
_cell.length_a   1.000
_cell.length_b   1.000
_cell.length_c   1.000
_cell.angle_alpha   90.00
_cell.angle_beta   90.00
_cell.angle_gamma   90.00
#
_symmetry.space_group_name_H-M   'P 1'
#
loop_
_entity.id
_entity.type
_entity.pdbx_description
1 polymer ?
#
loop_
_entity_poly.entity_id
_entity_poly.type
_entity_poly.pdbx_seq_one_letter_code
_entity_poly.pdbx_strand_id
1 'polypeptide(L)'
;MAREWSGRHGRPDGADEPGAVDDGPAAHPDTDAISDEAEAERDDEPVDVRPGPGPQPEEGGGFGAPQPGVPPLTARLGRAGRRVSARLPAVRATMLPRLTRLVCAVAGGVLLFTSFPTLNWWWGAVVAAALLAWVLQHPETTPAGGLGYGFLFGLAFYLPLLPWISLLVGAVPWMALALTCALFPALFGLCAVVVRRLPGWPVWFALVWTAQEWLKSTVPFGGFPWGVVAFGQAQGPFLPLAQLGGPALLSMAIVLVGFSATAIELEIVKWWRTGNRAHRGGDEAARADAAPPAVVLPGVCICLVLFASVVVWPQVRHAGTGSGGEPTVTVAVVQGNVPRLGLDFNAQRRAVLDNHVRETLHLAEDVRSGQAPQPQFVIWPEDSSDIDPLVNIDAALEISQAATAIGAPILIGTVSELPGSPPDNPQYTNTMIVWNPATGPADRHDKEIVQPFGEYLPMPWLFRHLSNYADRAGNMVPRPGRDIVHIAGVPVGVATCWEVIFDRVPRNAVRNGAQLLAVPSNNATFNKTMSEQQLGFAKVRAVEHDRYVVVAGTTGISAVIAPDGAELVRTDFFQPDYLDIQVRLKTKLTPATRWGPLLQWLMVAAAGAAILAGIRHNGWFPRPVRRRSEATDESPDGGMPPGETPPGEVDSDTPPDGGGDQTPPDDGGDYTPLHEGGRRPSRNFGRHRGAT
;
A
#
# COMPACT_ATOMS: atom_id res chain seq x y z
N MET A 1 -48.47 -5.74 10.97
CA MET A 1 -49.63 -4.87 10.64
C MET A 1 -49.26 -3.45 11.02
N ALA A 2 -49.76 -2.44 10.30
CA ALA A 2 -49.37 -1.04 10.51
C ALA A 2 -50.37 -0.29 11.41
N ARG A 3 -49.89 0.79 12.05
CA ARG A 3 -50.61 2.06 12.21
C ARG A 3 -49.65 3.18 12.60
N GLU A 4 -49.76 4.31 11.92
CA GLU A 4 -49.13 5.57 12.28
C GLU A 4 -49.95 6.28 13.37
N TRP A 5 -49.35 7.26 14.06
CA TRP A 5 -50.10 8.44 14.48
C TRP A 5 -49.20 9.67 14.68
N SER A 6 -49.80 10.85 14.57
CA SER A 6 -49.13 12.15 14.53
C SER A 6 -50.06 13.26 15.01
N GLY A 7 -49.55 14.33 15.64
CA GLY A 7 -50.29 15.60 15.71
C GLY A 7 -50.18 16.46 16.98
N ARG A 8 -49.34 17.49 16.91
CA ARG A 8 -49.56 18.90 17.32
C ARG A 8 -50.32 19.29 18.62
N HIS A 9 -49.60 20.11 19.41
CA HIS A 9 -49.98 21.39 20.03
C HIS A 9 -51.21 21.52 20.98
N GLY A 10 -50.94 22.14 22.14
CA GLY A 10 -51.94 22.84 22.96
C GLY A 10 -51.32 23.48 24.22
N ARG A 11 -51.30 24.81 24.30
CA ARG A 11 -51.03 25.63 25.50
C ARG A 11 -52.19 26.63 25.62
N PRO A 12 -52.53 27.10 26.84
CA PRO A 12 -52.25 28.53 27.13
C PRO A 12 -51.99 28.86 28.63
N ASP A 13 -51.51 30.09 28.86
CA ASP A 13 -51.60 30.98 30.06
C ASP A 13 -51.18 30.46 31.47
N GLY A 14 -50.74 31.29 32.44
CA GLY A 14 -50.48 32.74 32.50
C GLY A 14 -51.13 33.41 33.73
N ALA A 15 -50.64 34.50 34.34
CA ALA A 15 -49.33 35.19 34.34
C ALA A 15 -49.33 36.27 35.48
N ASP A 16 -48.18 36.67 36.05
CA ASP A 16 -48.10 37.81 37.01
C ASP A 16 -46.68 38.46 37.09
N GLU A 17 -46.61 39.79 37.19
CA GLU A 17 -45.44 40.63 37.58
C GLU A 17 -45.85 41.58 38.74
N PRO A 18 -44.93 42.29 39.41
CA PRO A 18 -44.72 43.71 39.02
C PRO A 18 -43.34 44.34 39.34
N GLY A 19 -43.00 45.45 38.66
CA GLY A 19 -42.18 46.53 39.24
C GLY A 19 -41.08 47.11 38.33
N ALA A 20 -41.32 48.29 37.75
CA ALA A 20 -40.38 49.00 36.87
C ALA A 20 -39.97 50.39 37.41
N VAL A 21 -38.82 50.90 36.94
CA VAL A 21 -38.41 52.32 36.98
C VAL A 21 -37.79 52.65 35.60
N ASP A 22 -37.96 53.88 35.14
CA ASP A 22 -37.75 54.33 33.76
C ASP A 22 -36.57 55.33 33.63
N ASP A 23 -35.96 55.37 32.44
CA ASP A 23 -35.23 56.51 31.85
C ASP A 23 -34.62 56.09 30.49
N GLY A 24 -35.15 56.60 29.37
CA GLY A 24 -34.64 56.42 28.00
C GLY A 24 -34.01 57.70 27.42
N PRO A 25 -33.93 57.87 26.07
CA PRO A 25 -34.22 56.91 24.99
C PRO A 25 -33.11 56.82 23.90
N ALA A 26 -33.16 55.82 23.01
CA ALA A 26 -33.09 55.95 21.53
C ALA A 26 -32.61 54.68 20.77
N ALA A 27 -33.26 54.42 19.63
CA ALA A 27 -32.80 53.70 18.43
C ALA A 27 -32.16 52.29 18.55
N HIS A 28 -32.87 51.29 18.03
CA HIS A 28 -32.30 50.01 17.57
C HIS A 28 -31.37 50.21 16.36
N PRO A 29 -30.39 49.30 16.19
CA PRO A 29 -30.01 48.74 14.90
C PRO A 29 -30.53 47.30 14.79
N ASP A 30 -31.25 46.98 13.71
CA ASP A 30 -31.55 45.60 13.29
C ASP A 30 -31.66 45.59 11.75
N THR A 31 -31.35 44.46 11.11
CA THR A 31 -31.21 44.30 9.63
C THR A 31 -30.12 45.21 9.00
N ASP A 32 -29.51 44.91 7.85
CA ASP A 32 -30.08 44.32 6.64
C ASP A 32 -29.07 43.56 5.76
N ALA A 33 -29.54 43.04 4.62
CA ALA A 33 -28.73 42.37 3.58
C ALA A 33 -28.59 43.27 2.31
N ILE A 34 -28.54 42.63 1.12
CA ILE A 34 -28.64 43.22 -0.25
C ILE A 34 -27.30 43.62 -0.91
N SER A 35 -27.33 43.61 -2.24
CA SER A 35 -26.30 43.91 -3.24
C SER A 35 -26.12 45.43 -3.47
N ASP A 36 -25.30 45.90 -4.43
CA ASP A 36 -25.75 46.17 -5.81
C ASP A 36 -24.59 46.50 -6.78
N GLU A 37 -24.92 46.69 -8.07
CA GLU A 37 -24.00 47.03 -9.16
C GLU A 37 -24.10 48.50 -9.61
N ALA A 38 -22.97 49.01 -10.13
CA ALA A 38 -22.85 50.00 -11.23
C ALA A 38 -23.13 51.52 -11.03
N GLU A 39 -22.63 52.26 -12.04
CA GLU A 39 -22.82 53.69 -12.36
C GLU A 39 -22.19 54.77 -11.43
N ALA A 40 -21.69 55.93 -11.90
CA ALA A 40 -21.17 56.37 -13.21
C ALA A 40 -20.41 57.73 -13.06
N GLU A 41 -19.94 58.32 -14.19
CA GLU A 41 -19.51 59.74 -14.39
C GLU A 41 -18.10 60.20 -13.90
N ARG A 42 -17.38 61.15 -14.56
CA ARG A 42 -17.29 61.54 -16.01
C ARG A 42 -16.10 62.51 -16.31
N ASP A 43 -15.96 62.87 -17.59
CA ASP A 43 -15.25 64.02 -18.22
C ASP A 43 -13.71 64.15 -18.10
N ASP A 44 -12.94 64.70 -19.06
CA ASP A 44 -12.91 64.55 -20.56
C ASP A 44 -11.41 64.71 -21.01
N GLU A 45 -10.89 65.32 -22.10
CA GLU A 45 -11.32 66.14 -23.25
C GLU A 45 -10.50 65.74 -24.52
N PRO A 46 -10.88 66.13 -25.77
CA PRO A 46 -10.39 65.49 -27.00
C PRO A 46 -9.46 66.34 -27.93
N VAL A 47 -9.02 65.73 -29.05
CA VAL A 47 -8.51 66.44 -30.25
C VAL A 47 -9.07 65.78 -31.53
N ASP A 48 -9.63 66.59 -32.44
CA ASP A 48 -10.18 66.22 -33.76
C ASP A 48 -9.11 66.41 -34.89
N VAL A 49 -9.25 65.97 -36.15
CA VAL A 49 -9.97 66.63 -37.27
C VAL A 49 -9.92 65.72 -38.53
N ARG A 50 -10.83 65.93 -39.50
CA ARG A 50 -10.99 65.15 -40.76
C ARG A 50 -10.35 65.81 -42.04
N PRO A 51 -10.87 65.74 -43.30
CA PRO A 51 -10.33 64.80 -44.32
C PRO A 51 -10.05 65.32 -45.76
N GLY A 52 -9.27 64.56 -46.56
CA GLY A 52 -9.20 64.59 -48.04
C GLY A 52 -8.32 65.67 -48.69
N PRO A 53 -8.13 65.72 -50.04
CA PRO A 53 -8.60 64.84 -51.12
C PRO A 53 -7.43 64.28 -52.02
N GLY A 54 -7.73 63.86 -53.27
CA GLY A 54 -6.76 63.67 -54.40
C GLY A 54 -7.27 64.35 -55.69
N PRO A 55 -6.86 64.02 -56.94
CA PRO A 55 -5.80 63.09 -57.42
C PRO A 55 -4.91 63.57 -58.62
N GLN A 56 -3.73 62.94 -58.85
CA GLN A 56 -2.94 62.85 -60.13
C GLN A 56 -2.46 64.19 -60.82
N PRO A 57 -1.56 64.20 -61.86
CA PRO A 57 -0.98 63.13 -62.71
C PRO A 57 0.59 63.12 -62.84
N GLU A 58 1.08 62.64 -64.00
CA GLU A 58 2.41 62.34 -64.61
C GLU A 58 3.59 63.34 -64.37
N GLU A 59 4.88 63.11 -64.74
CA GLU A 59 5.55 62.28 -65.79
C GLU A 59 6.92 61.68 -65.32
N GLY A 60 7.70 61.00 -66.21
CA GLY A 60 9.13 61.34 -66.28
C GLY A 60 10.29 60.31 -66.28
N GLY A 61 10.18 59.11 -66.86
CA GLY A 61 11.33 58.40 -67.50
C GLY A 61 12.43 57.68 -66.65
N GLY A 62 13.22 56.83 -67.33
CA GLY A 62 14.44 56.18 -66.79
C GLY A 62 14.52 54.65 -66.97
N PHE A 63 15.44 54.15 -67.81
CA PHE A 63 15.71 52.71 -67.94
C PHE A 63 16.59 52.19 -66.80
N GLY A 64 16.29 51.00 -66.26
CA GLY A 64 17.13 50.30 -65.28
C GLY A 64 16.84 48.79 -65.23
N ALA A 65 17.88 47.96 -65.22
CA ALA A 65 17.76 46.49 -65.26
C ALA A 65 17.38 45.89 -63.88
N PRO A 66 16.68 44.73 -63.82
CA PRO A 66 16.20 44.16 -62.57
C PRO A 66 17.32 43.55 -61.72
N GLN A 67 17.44 43.99 -60.47
CA GLN A 67 18.21 43.27 -59.44
C GLN A 67 17.40 42.11 -58.84
N PRO A 68 18.04 41.00 -58.41
CA PRO A 68 17.34 39.83 -57.90
C PRO A 68 16.67 40.12 -56.56
N GLY A 69 15.34 40.10 -56.53
CA GLY A 69 14.55 40.46 -55.36
C GLY A 69 14.73 39.52 -54.17
N VAL A 70 14.88 40.11 -52.98
CA VAL A 70 14.73 39.39 -51.70
C VAL A 70 13.31 38.80 -51.64
N PRO A 71 13.14 37.48 -51.39
CA PRO A 71 11.81 36.88 -51.38
C PRO A 71 10.96 37.48 -50.24
N PRO A 72 9.70 37.86 -50.49
CA PRO A 72 8.89 38.60 -49.52
C PRO A 72 8.69 37.81 -48.23
N LEU A 73 8.55 38.54 -47.12
CA LEU A 73 8.40 37.96 -45.77
C LEU A 73 7.26 36.94 -45.68
N THR A 74 6.17 37.17 -46.42
CA THR A 74 5.04 36.25 -46.58
C THR A 74 5.45 34.87 -47.13
N ALA A 75 6.40 34.80 -48.07
CA ALA A 75 6.90 33.54 -48.62
C ALA A 75 7.82 32.78 -47.63
N ARG A 76 8.56 33.50 -46.78
CA ARG A 76 9.33 32.89 -45.68
C ARG A 76 8.40 32.36 -44.58
N LEU A 77 7.39 33.14 -44.18
CA LEU A 77 6.36 32.73 -43.23
C LEU A 77 5.55 31.53 -43.75
N GLY A 78 5.13 31.54 -45.02
CA GLY A 78 4.43 30.42 -45.64
C GLY A 78 5.25 29.13 -45.71
N ARG A 79 6.57 29.22 -45.97
CA ARG A 79 7.49 28.06 -45.92
C ARG A 79 7.77 27.59 -44.49
N ALA A 80 7.82 28.48 -43.51
CA ALA A 80 7.92 28.12 -42.10
C ALA A 80 6.65 27.41 -41.61
N GLY A 81 5.48 28.00 -41.86
CA GLY A 81 4.16 27.42 -41.56
C GLY A 81 3.96 26.04 -42.18
N ARG A 82 4.29 25.87 -43.48
CA ARG A 82 4.25 24.56 -44.14
C ARG A 82 5.24 23.53 -43.56
N ARG A 83 6.39 23.95 -43.02
CA ARG A 83 7.33 23.04 -42.32
C ARG A 83 6.84 22.66 -40.92
N VAL A 84 6.13 23.55 -40.22
CA VAL A 84 5.48 23.23 -38.94
C VAL A 84 4.27 22.32 -39.18
N SER A 85 3.40 22.60 -40.16
CA SER A 85 2.24 21.76 -40.48
C SER A 85 2.62 20.40 -41.08
N ALA A 86 3.74 20.27 -41.79
CA ALA A 86 4.29 18.97 -42.20
C ALA A 86 4.90 18.18 -41.03
N ARG A 87 5.40 18.84 -39.98
CA ARG A 87 5.93 18.19 -38.77
C ARG A 87 4.83 17.85 -37.75
N LEU A 88 3.75 18.62 -37.70
CA LEU A 88 2.61 18.39 -36.81
C LEU A 88 2.06 16.94 -36.82
N PRO A 89 1.81 16.27 -37.97
CA PRO A 89 1.37 14.88 -37.96
C PRO A 89 2.43 13.91 -37.42
N ALA A 90 3.71 14.14 -37.68
CA ALA A 90 4.79 13.30 -37.15
C ALA A 90 4.96 13.48 -35.63
N VAL A 91 4.90 14.72 -35.14
CA VAL A 91 4.93 15.04 -33.70
C VAL A 91 3.70 14.44 -33.02
N ARG A 92 2.50 14.58 -33.61
CA ARG A 92 1.25 13.99 -33.10
C ARG A 92 1.32 12.47 -33.05
N ALA A 93 1.84 11.81 -34.10
CA ALA A 93 2.06 10.36 -34.14
C ALA A 93 3.08 9.88 -33.10
N THR A 94 4.07 10.70 -32.74
CA THR A 94 5.10 10.36 -31.74
C THR A 94 4.65 10.67 -30.30
N MET A 95 3.82 11.70 -30.11
CA MET A 95 3.33 12.10 -28.79
C MET A 95 2.07 11.37 -28.36
N LEU A 96 1.15 11.03 -29.27
CA LEU A 96 -0.12 10.37 -28.91
C LEU A 96 0.11 9.02 -28.18
N PRO A 97 1.00 8.10 -28.64
CA PRO A 97 1.30 6.85 -27.91
C PRO A 97 2.04 7.06 -26.59
N ARG A 98 2.67 8.23 -26.38
CA ARG A 98 3.26 8.60 -25.08
C ARG A 98 2.20 9.16 -24.14
N LEU A 99 1.30 9.99 -24.65
CA LEU A 99 0.16 10.56 -23.92
C LEU A 99 -0.78 9.47 -23.41
N THR A 100 -1.15 8.48 -24.24
CA THR A 100 -1.96 7.34 -23.78
C THR A 100 -1.30 6.61 -22.61
N ARG A 101 0.02 6.33 -22.68
CA ARG A 101 0.74 5.69 -21.57
C ARG A 101 0.83 6.55 -20.31
N LEU A 102 1.01 7.87 -20.44
CA LEU A 102 0.96 8.79 -19.30
C LEU A 102 -0.43 8.78 -18.64
N VAL A 103 -1.50 8.86 -19.43
CA VAL A 103 -2.89 8.79 -18.95
C VAL A 103 -3.18 7.45 -18.27
N CYS A 104 -2.78 6.32 -18.86
CA CYS A 104 -2.95 5.00 -18.24
C CYS A 104 -2.16 4.85 -16.93
N ALA A 105 -0.95 5.40 -16.84
CA ALA A 105 -0.16 5.37 -15.61
C ALA A 105 -0.79 6.22 -14.49
N VAL A 106 -1.27 7.43 -14.79
CA VAL A 106 -1.96 8.31 -13.82
C VAL A 106 -3.30 7.70 -13.41
N ALA A 107 -4.13 7.27 -14.37
CA ALA A 107 -5.41 6.63 -14.10
C ALA A 107 -5.25 5.34 -13.28
N GLY A 108 -4.19 4.57 -13.53
CA GLY A 108 -3.83 3.41 -12.71
C GLY A 108 -3.51 3.80 -11.27
N GLY A 109 -2.67 4.82 -11.04
CA GLY A 109 -2.34 5.29 -9.69
C GLY A 109 -3.57 5.79 -8.91
N VAL A 110 -4.46 6.53 -9.57
CA VAL A 110 -5.74 6.99 -9.00
C VAL A 110 -6.68 5.81 -8.70
N LEU A 111 -6.81 4.84 -9.60
CA LEU A 111 -7.62 3.64 -9.37
C LEU A 111 -7.06 2.77 -8.22
N LEU A 112 -5.75 2.73 -8.03
CA LEU A 112 -5.17 2.08 -6.85
C LEU A 112 -5.55 2.84 -5.57
N PHE A 113 -5.49 4.18 -5.57
CA PHE A 113 -5.96 5.00 -4.45
C PHE A 113 -7.43 4.72 -4.10
N THR A 114 -8.32 4.60 -5.10
CA THR A 114 -9.75 4.32 -4.82
C THR A 114 -10.02 2.98 -4.13
N SER A 115 -9.06 2.04 -4.12
CA SER A 115 -9.22 0.78 -3.39
C SER A 115 -9.06 0.92 -1.88
N PHE A 116 -8.41 1.98 -1.39
CA PHE A 116 -8.19 2.21 0.04
C PHE A 116 -9.40 2.90 0.71
N PRO A 117 -9.52 2.82 2.04
CA PRO A 117 -10.45 3.67 2.79
C PRO A 117 -10.20 5.17 2.53
N THR A 118 -11.22 6.00 2.35
CA THR A 118 -12.65 5.72 2.62
C THR A 118 -13.41 5.02 1.48
N LEU A 119 -12.86 5.02 0.25
CA LEU A 119 -13.58 4.62 -0.97
C LEU A 119 -13.79 3.11 -1.12
N ASN A 120 -12.83 2.29 -0.69
CA ASN A 120 -12.93 0.81 -0.64
C ASN A 120 -13.31 0.13 -1.98
N TRP A 121 -13.02 0.73 -3.14
CA TRP A 121 -13.23 0.13 -4.47
C TRP A 121 -12.19 -0.96 -4.74
N TRP A 122 -12.34 -2.12 -4.11
CA TRP A 122 -11.40 -3.25 -4.13
C TRP A 122 -10.93 -3.65 -5.55
N TRP A 123 -11.82 -3.55 -6.54
CA TRP A 123 -11.55 -3.86 -7.95
C TRP A 123 -10.64 -2.82 -8.63
N GLY A 124 -10.57 -1.60 -8.11
CA GLY A 124 -9.70 -0.53 -8.61
C GLY A 124 -8.22 -0.92 -8.60
N ALA A 125 -7.78 -1.67 -7.58
CA ALA A 125 -6.42 -2.22 -7.51
C ALA A 125 -6.11 -3.22 -8.65
N VAL A 126 -7.09 -4.04 -9.05
CA VAL A 126 -6.94 -5.00 -10.17
C VAL A 126 -6.82 -4.27 -11.50
N VAL A 127 -7.67 -3.25 -11.73
CA VAL A 127 -7.62 -2.43 -12.95
C VAL A 127 -6.35 -1.57 -13.00
N ALA A 128 -5.91 -1.04 -11.85
CA ALA A 128 -4.66 -0.29 -11.72
C ALA A 128 -3.44 -1.13 -12.12
N ALA A 129 -3.36 -2.36 -11.60
CA ALA A 129 -2.32 -3.32 -11.99
C ALA A 129 -2.36 -3.63 -13.50
N ALA A 130 -3.56 -3.84 -14.06
CA ALA A 130 -3.74 -4.11 -15.49
C ALA A 130 -3.26 -2.94 -16.38
N LEU A 131 -3.64 -1.70 -16.04
CA LEU A 131 -3.20 -0.49 -16.75
C LEU A 131 -1.68 -0.28 -16.65
N LEU A 132 -1.09 -0.49 -15.47
CA LEU A 132 0.35 -0.37 -15.29
C LEU A 132 1.12 -1.42 -16.10
N ALA A 133 0.67 -2.68 -16.09
CA ALA A 133 1.27 -3.72 -16.91
C ALA A 133 1.16 -3.44 -18.42
N TRP A 134 0.04 -2.86 -18.88
CA TRP A 134 -0.14 -2.46 -20.29
C TRP A 134 0.91 -1.42 -20.71
N VAL A 135 1.14 -0.41 -19.87
CA VAL A 135 2.18 0.63 -20.08
C VAL A 135 3.58 0.04 -20.11
N LEU A 136 3.87 -0.93 -19.24
CA LEU A 136 5.19 -1.55 -19.09
C LEU A 136 5.49 -2.64 -20.14
N GLN A 137 4.47 -3.34 -20.66
CA GLN A 137 4.63 -4.26 -21.80
C GLN A 137 4.71 -3.55 -23.16
N HIS A 138 4.28 -2.29 -23.26
CA HIS A 138 4.35 -1.55 -24.53
C HIS A 138 5.80 -1.52 -25.07
N PRO A 139 6.07 -1.96 -26.32
CA PRO A 139 7.45 -2.21 -26.79
C PRO A 139 8.40 -1.03 -26.65
N GLU A 140 7.92 0.19 -26.96
CA GLU A 140 8.66 1.45 -26.84
C GLU A 140 9.02 1.87 -25.40
N THR A 141 8.44 1.24 -24.37
CA THR A 141 8.76 1.56 -22.98
C THR A 141 10.14 0.98 -22.65
N THR A 142 11.14 1.85 -22.56
CA THR A 142 12.53 1.52 -22.17
C THR A 142 12.63 1.32 -20.65
N PRO A 143 13.74 0.80 -20.09
CA PRO A 143 13.88 0.62 -18.64
C PRO A 143 13.73 1.94 -17.87
N ALA A 144 14.36 3.02 -18.35
CA ALA A 144 14.19 4.37 -17.80
C ALA A 144 12.76 4.91 -18.00
N GLY A 145 12.09 4.54 -19.10
CA GLY A 145 10.66 4.82 -19.29
C GLY A 145 9.78 4.08 -18.28
N GLY A 146 10.09 2.82 -17.98
CA GLY A 146 9.42 2.02 -16.95
C GLY A 146 9.57 2.64 -15.57
N LEU A 147 10.78 3.10 -15.22
CA LEU A 147 11.03 3.88 -14.01
C LEU A 147 10.16 5.15 -13.96
N GLY A 148 10.14 5.94 -15.03
CA GLY A 148 9.34 7.16 -15.11
C GLY A 148 7.81 6.93 -15.03
N TYR A 149 7.29 5.91 -15.72
CA TYR A 149 5.87 5.55 -15.64
C TYR A 149 5.49 4.96 -14.28
N GLY A 150 6.36 4.14 -13.67
CA GLY A 150 6.17 3.63 -12.31
C GLY A 150 6.19 4.75 -11.26
N PHE A 151 7.09 5.72 -11.40
CA PHE A 151 7.13 6.92 -10.55
C PHE A 151 5.85 7.76 -10.68
N LEU A 152 5.38 8.00 -11.91
CA LEU A 152 4.15 8.75 -12.16
C LEU A 152 2.89 8.04 -11.60
N PHE A 153 2.80 6.72 -11.78
CA PHE A 153 1.77 5.89 -11.13
C PHE A 153 1.86 6.01 -9.60
N GLY A 154 3.07 5.93 -9.04
CA GLY A 154 3.32 6.08 -7.61
C GLY A 154 2.90 7.45 -7.05
N LEU A 155 3.19 8.54 -7.76
CA LEU A 155 2.76 9.89 -7.36
C LEU A 155 1.23 10.03 -7.39
N ALA A 156 0.60 9.56 -8.48
CA ALA A 156 -0.87 9.58 -8.63
C ALA A 156 -1.59 8.73 -7.57
N PHE A 157 -0.90 7.77 -6.95
CA PHE A 157 -1.38 6.97 -5.83
C PHE A 157 -1.10 7.62 -4.46
N TYR A 158 0.16 7.96 -4.16
CA TYR A 158 0.57 8.36 -2.80
C TYR A 158 0.18 9.79 -2.41
N LEU A 159 0.05 10.72 -3.37
CA LEU A 159 -0.40 12.08 -3.08
C LEU A 159 -1.82 12.09 -2.47
N PRO A 160 -2.87 11.52 -3.10
CA PRO A 160 -4.21 11.48 -2.51
C PRO A 160 -4.34 10.51 -1.32
N LEU A 161 -3.46 9.51 -1.18
CA LEU A 161 -3.50 8.55 -0.06
C LEU A 161 -3.03 9.16 1.28
N LEU A 162 -2.02 10.04 1.26
CA LEU A 162 -1.31 10.53 2.45
C LEU A 162 -1.55 12.00 2.89
N PRO A 163 -2.60 12.75 2.44
CA PRO A 163 -2.68 14.19 2.71
C PRO A 163 -2.83 14.55 4.20
N TRP A 164 -3.25 13.60 5.04
CA TRP A 164 -3.30 13.75 6.50
C TRP A 164 -1.92 14.02 7.13
N ILE A 165 -0.81 13.65 6.49
CA ILE A 165 0.55 14.03 6.91
C ILE A 165 0.73 15.57 6.90
N SER A 166 0.08 16.26 5.97
CA SER A 166 0.22 17.72 5.83
C SER A 166 -0.41 18.50 7.00
N LEU A 167 -1.33 17.88 7.75
CA LEU A 167 -1.93 18.43 8.96
C LEU A 167 -0.96 18.41 10.16
N LEU A 168 0.00 17.47 10.17
CA LEU A 168 1.01 17.36 11.23
C LEU A 168 2.19 18.32 11.02
N VAL A 169 2.77 18.28 9.82
CA VAL A 169 4.12 18.82 9.54
C VAL A 169 4.17 19.68 8.28
N GLY A 170 3.00 20.05 7.74
CA GLY A 170 2.87 20.88 6.55
C GLY A 170 3.05 20.14 5.23
N ALA A 171 2.84 20.87 4.12
CA ALA A 171 2.81 20.28 2.79
C ALA A 171 4.17 19.72 2.31
N VAL A 172 5.29 20.32 2.72
CA VAL A 172 6.63 19.94 2.22
C VAL A 172 7.03 18.51 2.65
N PRO A 173 6.93 18.10 3.93
CA PRO A 173 7.20 16.71 4.31
C PRO A 173 6.20 15.71 3.74
N TRP A 174 4.91 16.07 3.60
CA TRP A 174 3.92 15.24 2.91
C TRP A 174 4.33 14.95 1.46
N MET A 175 4.70 15.99 0.70
CA MET A 175 5.20 15.83 -0.67
C MET A 175 6.49 15.01 -0.71
N ALA A 176 7.45 15.28 0.18
CA ALA A 176 8.71 14.53 0.25
C ALA A 176 8.48 13.03 0.55
N LEU A 177 7.55 12.70 1.45
CA LEU A 177 7.16 11.33 1.76
C LEU A 177 6.46 10.67 0.56
N ALA A 178 5.51 11.36 -0.09
CA ALA A 178 4.82 10.83 -1.27
C ALA A 178 5.78 10.60 -2.46
N LEU A 179 6.72 11.51 -2.71
CA LEU A 179 7.79 11.34 -3.69
C LEU A 179 8.67 10.13 -3.34
N THR A 180 9.06 9.99 -2.07
CA THR A 180 9.89 8.86 -1.62
C THR A 180 9.15 7.52 -1.77
N CYS A 181 7.87 7.48 -1.43
CA CYS A 181 7.03 6.29 -1.62
C CYS A 181 6.84 5.94 -3.11
N ALA A 182 6.75 6.94 -3.98
CA ALA A 182 6.65 6.74 -5.43
C ALA A 182 7.92 6.12 -6.07
N LEU A 183 9.08 6.16 -5.41
CA LEU A 183 10.30 5.51 -5.88
C LEU A 183 10.20 3.97 -5.90
N PHE A 184 9.35 3.36 -5.06
CA PHE A 184 9.21 1.89 -5.01
C PHE A 184 8.39 1.34 -6.20
N PRO A 185 7.24 1.94 -6.59
CA PRO A 185 6.61 1.71 -7.90
C PRO A 185 7.52 2.04 -9.09
N ALA A 186 8.40 3.04 -8.98
CA ALA A 186 9.40 3.35 -10.01
C ALA A 186 10.44 2.21 -10.16
N LEU A 187 10.94 1.67 -9.06
CA LEU A 187 11.85 0.52 -9.05
C LEU A 187 11.15 -0.73 -9.61
N PHE A 188 9.88 -0.98 -9.27
CA PHE A 188 9.08 -2.01 -9.93
C PHE A 188 8.98 -1.76 -11.44
N GLY A 189 8.66 -0.55 -11.88
CA GLY A 189 8.55 -0.22 -13.31
C GLY A 189 9.86 -0.45 -14.08
N LEU A 190 11.01 -0.16 -13.47
CA LEU A 190 12.33 -0.50 -14.00
C LEU A 190 12.50 -2.02 -14.15
N CYS A 191 12.33 -2.77 -13.06
CA CYS A 191 12.55 -4.22 -13.02
C CYS A 191 11.53 -5.00 -13.87
N ALA A 192 10.28 -4.55 -13.94
CA ALA A 192 9.23 -5.08 -14.81
C ALA A 192 9.67 -5.03 -16.28
N VAL A 193 10.22 -3.90 -16.76
CA VAL A 193 10.71 -3.77 -18.13
C VAL A 193 11.93 -4.68 -18.42
N VAL A 194 12.69 -5.08 -17.40
CA VAL A 194 13.75 -6.09 -17.51
C VAL A 194 13.16 -7.51 -17.68
N VAL A 195 12.19 -7.89 -16.85
CA VAL A 195 11.64 -9.26 -16.83
C VAL A 195 10.49 -9.52 -17.82
N ARG A 196 9.91 -8.49 -18.44
CA ARG A 196 8.73 -8.60 -19.33
C ARG A 196 8.86 -9.52 -20.55
N ARG A 197 10.10 -9.91 -20.89
CA ARG A 197 10.44 -10.83 -21.98
C ARG A 197 10.52 -12.30 -21.55
N LEU A 198 10.50 -12.59 -20.25
CA LEU A 198 10.49 -13.97 -19.75
C LEU A 198 9.12 -14.62 -19.98
N PRO A 199 9.07 -15.93 -20.28
CA PRO A 199 7.80 -16.66 -20.33
C PRO A 199 7.11 -16.60 -18.96
N GLY A 200 5.78 -16.44 -18.94
CA GLY A 200 5.02 -16.28 -17.70
C GLY A 200 5.17 -14.90 -17.02
N TRP A 201 5.47 -13.83 -17.80
CA TRP A 201 5.70 -12.47 -17.29
C TRP A 201 4.70 -11.94 -16.23
N PRO A 202 3.39 -12.27 -16.20
CA PRO A 202 2.49 -11.78 -15.14
C PRO A 202 2.89 -12.27 -13.75
N VAL A 203 3.41 -13.50 -13.64
CA VAL A 203 3.90 -14.08 -12.38
C VAL A 203 5.17 -13.36 -11.94
N TRP A 204 6.09 -13.09 -12.87
CA TRP A 204 7.32 -12.33 -12.57
C TRP A 204 7.02 -10.88 -12.18
N PHE A 205 6.03 -10.23 -12.80
CA PHE A 205 5.57 -8.91 -12.37
C PHE A 205 4.96 -8.97 -10.97
N ALA A 206 4.10 -9.94 -10.66
CA ALA A 206 3.50 -10.08 -9.33
C ALA A 206 4.57 -10.28 -8.23
N LEU A 207 5.56 -11.14 -8.47
CA LEU A 207 6.67 -11.36 -7.54
C LEU A 207 7.53 -10.10 -7.35
N VAL A 208 7.85 -9.38 -8.43
CA VAL A 208 8.63 -8.11 -8.34
C VAL A 208 7.81 -6.99 -7.68
N TRP A 209 6.48 -6.99 -7.80
CA TRP A 209 5.63 -6.08 -7.03
C TRP A 209 5.69 -6.37 -5.52
N THR A 210 5.49 -7.63 -5.12
CA THR A 210 5.61 -8.06 -3.71
C THR A 210 7.01 -7.77 -3.15
N ALA A 211 8.05 -7.86 -3.98
CA ALA A 211 9.41 -7.50 -3.56
C ALA A 211 9.60 -6.00 -3.31
N GLN A 212 9.00 -5.09 -4.09
CA GLN A 212 9.06 -3.65 -3.76
C GLN A 212 8.19 -3.29 -2.55
N GLU A 213 7.06 -3.97 -2.35
CA GLU A 213 6.24 -3.80 -1.14
C GLU A 213 7.00 -4.22 0.11
N TRP A 214 7.67 -5.37 0.10
CA TRP A 214 8.52 -5.83 1.18
C TRP A 214 9.68 -4.85 1.45
N LEU A 215 10.34 -4.38 0.40
CA LEU A 215 11.46 -3.43 0.53
C LEU A 215 11.00 -2.11 1.18
N LYS A 216 9.88 -1.53 0.69
CA LYS A 216 9.24 -0.33 1.26
C LYS A 216 8.78 -0.53 2.70
N SER A 217 8.35 -1.75 3.03
CA SER A 217 7.90 -2.13 4.38
C SER A 217 9.04 -2.50 5.34
N THR A 218 10.30 -2.36 4.91
CA THR A 218 11.51 -2.66 5.70
C THR A 218 12.51 -1.51 5.73
N VAL A 219 12.61 -0.71 4.66
CA VAL A 219 13.64 0.31 4.44
C VAL A 219 13.02 1.57 3.81
N PRO A 220 13.39 2.79 4.24
CA PRO A 220 14.30 3.14 5.34
C PRO A 220 13.61 3.13 6.72
N PHE A 221 14.42 3.24 7.79
CA PHE A 221 13.96 3.48 9.18
C PHE A 221 12.96 2.45 9.74
N GLY A 222 13.09 1.18 9.36
CA GLY A 222 12.14 0.11 9.72
C GLY A 222 10.99 -0.05 8.74
N GLY A 223 10.83 0.88 7.79
CA GLY A 223 9.88 0.81 6.68
C GLY A 223 8.63 1.66 6.86
N PHE A 224 7.90 1.84 5.76
CA PHE A 224 6.62 2.53 5.72
C PHE A 224 5.61 1.67 4.92
N PRO A 225 4.92 0.71 5.56
CA PRO A 225 4.05 -0.23 4.86
C PRO A 225 2.79 0.41 4.23
N TRP A 226 2.48 1.68 4.54
CA TRP A 226 1.29 2.39 4.03
C TRP A 226 1.17 2.31 2.50
N GLY A 227 -0.04 2.01 2.01
CA GLY A 227 -0.30 1.79 0.58
C GLY A 227 0.15 0.43 0.03
N VAL A 228 0.46 -0.56 0.86
CA VAL A 228 0.54 -1.98 0.45
C VAL A 228 -0.84 -2.44 -0.05
N VAL A 229 -0.90 -3.03 -1.25
CA VAL A 229 -2.14 -3.25 -2.02
C VAL A 229 -3.18 -4.09 -1.28
N ALA A 230 -2.74 -5.05 -0.45
CA ALA A 230 -3.61 -5.87 0.38
C ALA A 230 -4.55 -5.09 1.32
N PHE A 231 -4.13 -3.92 1.83
CA PHE A 231 -4.97 -3.11 2.71
C PHE A 231 -6.10 -2.39 1.96
N GLY A 232 -5.99 -2.24 0.63
CA GLY A 232 -7.09 -1.86 -0.26
C GLY A 232 -8.12 -2.99 -0.51
N GLN A 233 -8.03 -4.11 0.22
CA GLN A 233 -9.01 -5.21 0.17
C GLN A 233 -9.70 -5.47 1.51
N ALA A 234 -9.66 -4.54 2.46
CA ALA A 234 -10.31 -4.67 3.77
C ALA A 234 -11.84 -4.93 3.72
N GLN A 235 -12.47 -4.78 2.55
CA GLN A 235 -13.86 -5.12 2.25
C GLN A 235 -14.00 -5.93 0.93
N GLY A 236 -12.90 -6.47 0.40
CA GLY A 236 -12.83 -7.11 -0.92
C GLY A 236 -13.00 -8.64 -0.86
N PRO A 237 -13.47 -9.28 -1.95
CA PRO A 237 -13.69 -10.74 -2.01
C PRO A 237 -12.39 -11.56 -1.90
N PHE A 238 -11.23 -10.93 -2.10
CA PHE A 238 -9.92 -11.56 -1.95
C PHE A 238 -9.42 -11.61 -0.50
N LEU A 239 -10.05 -10.88 0.44
CA LEU A 239 -9.61 -10.77 1.84
C LEU A 239 -9.28 -12.11 2.53
N PRO A 240 -10.03 -13.22 2.34
CA PRO A 240 -9.69 -14.52 2.93
C PRO A 240 -8.28 -15.04 2.61
N LEU A 241 -7.66 -14.61 1.49
CA LEU A 241 -6.30 -15.01 1.13
C LEU A 241 -5.24 -14.49 2.13
N ALA A 242 -5.54 -13.44 2.90
CA ALA A 242 -4.69 -13.01 4.02
C ALA A 242 -4.48 -14.13 5.05
N GLN A 243 -5.45 -15.02 5.25
CA GLN A 243 -5.31 -16.15 6.17
C GLN A 243 -4.28 -17.19 5.69
N LEU A 244 -4.03 -17.28 4.38
CA LEU A 244 -3.06 -18.21 3.81
C LEU A 244 -1.61 -17.70 3.87
N GLY A 245 -1.39 -16.40 3.62
CA GLY A 245 -0.04 -15.86 3.43
C GLY A 245 0.14 -14.38 3.78
N GLY A 246 -0.76 -13.81 4.57
CA GLY A 246 -0.70 -12.42 5.02
C GLY A 246 -0.87 -11.40 3.90
N PRO A 247 -0.58 -10.11 4.16
CA PRO A 247 -0.64 -9.05 3.17
C PRO A 247 0.21 -9.35 1.92
N ALA A 248 1.38 -9.97 2.07
CA ALA A 248 2.29 -10.23 0.95
C ALA A 248 1.68 -11.14 -0.14
N LEU A 249 0.95 -12.20 0.26
CA LEU A 249 0.24 -13.08 -0.67
C LEU A 249 -1.02 -12.42 -1.23
N LEU A 250 -1.76 -11.69 -0.39
CA LEU A 250 -2.97 -10.97 -0.81
C LEU A 250 -2.63 -9.91 -1.88
N SER A 251 -1.63 -9.07 -1.64
CA SER A 251 -1.06 -8.15 -2.65
C SER A 251 -0.67 -8.87 -3.93
N MET A 252 0.11 -9.97 -3.83
CA MET A 252 0.54 -10.75 -5.00
C MET A 252 -0.65 -11.22 -5.84
N ALA A 253 -1.70 -11.75 -5.19
CA ALA A 253 -2.89 -12.28 -5.86
C ALA A 253 -3.65 -11.20 -6.64
N ILE A 254 -3.86 -10.02 -6.04
CA ILE A 254 -4.60 -8.90 -6.66
C ILE A 254 -3.87 -8.41 -7.93
N VAL A 255 -2.56 -8.15 -7.81
CA VAL A 255 -1.78 -7.66 -8.94
C VAL A 255 -1.58 -8.74 -10.00
N LEU A 256 -1.46 -10.02 -9.61
CA LEU A 256 -1.41 -11.15 -10.55
C LEU A 256 -2.68 -11.28 -11.39
N VAL A 257 -3.87 -11.05 -10.82
CA VAL A 257 -5.13 -11.02 -11.59
C VAL A 257 -5.11 -9.86 -12.59
N GLY A 258 -4.69 -8.66 -12.18
CA GLY A 258 -4.58 -7.51 -13.09
C GLY A 258 -3.57 -7.72 -14.23
N PHE A 259 -2.36 -8.18 -13.90
CA PHE A 259 -1.31 -8.48 -14.88
C PHE A 259 -1.71 -9.64 -15.82
N SER A 260 -2.44 -10.63 -15.32
CA SER A 260 -3.00 -11.72 -16.13
C SER A 260 -4.09 -11.24 -17.07
N ALA A 261 -4.94 -10.30 -16.65
CA ALA A 261 -5.95 -9.68 -17.52
C ALA A 261 -5.30 -8.95 -18.71
N THR A 262 -4.25 -8.16 -18.47
CA THR A 262 -3.45 -7.53 -19.55
C THR A 262 -2.82 -8.58 -20.47
N ALA A 263 -2.33 -9.70 -19.94
CA ALA A 263 -1.76 -10.76 -20.77
C ALA A 263 -2.82 -11.36 -21.71
N ILE A 264 -4.03 -11.60 -21.22
CA ILE A 264 -5.16 -12.08 -22.04
C ILE A 264 -5.54 -11.04 -23.10
N GLU A 265 -5.65 -9.76 -22.75
CA GLU A 265 -5.89 -8.66 -23.70
C GLU A 265 -4.85 -8.65 -24.83
N LEU A 266 -3.56 -8.70 -24.47
CA LEU A 266 -2.46 -8.66 -25.44
C LEU A 266 -2.45 -9.89 -26.37
N GLU A 267 -2.77 -11.09 -25.88
CA GLU A 267 -2.90 -12.28 -26.74
C GLU A 267 -4.13 -12.22 -27.65
N ILE A 268 -5.28 -11.75 -27.17
CA ILE A 268 -6.49 -11.53 -28.00
C ILE A 268 -6.19 -10.50 -29.10
N VAL A 269 -5.54 -9.39 -28.77
CA VAL A 269 -5.17 -8.33 -29.73
C VAL A 269 -4.14 -8.82 -30.75
N LYS A 270 -3.20 -9.70 -30.38
CA LYS A 270 -2.32 -10.39 -31.33
C LYS A 270 -3.11 -11.28 -32.27
N TRP A 271 -3.97 -12.15 -31.74
CA TRP A 271 -4.76 -13.13 -32.49
C TRP A 271 -5.73 -12.46 -33.48
N TRP A 272 -6.42 -11.40 -33.08
CA TRP A 272 -7.24 -10.61 -34.01
C TRP A 272 -6.41 -9.94 -35.11
N ARG A 273 -5.19 -9.46 -34.81
CA ARG A 273 -4.31 -8.84 -35.81
C ARG A 273 -3.71 -9.83 -36.80
N THR A 274 -3.40 -11.06 -36.39
CA THR A 274 -2.97 -12.13 -37.31
C THR A 274 -4.14 -12.66 -38.12
N GLY A 275 -5.28 -12.94 -37.48
CA GLY A 275 -6.52 -13.39 -38.15
C GLY A 275 -6.99 -12.43 -39.25
N ASN A 276 -7.00 -11.12 -39.01
CA ASN A 276 -7.36 -10.11 -40.03
C ASN A 276 -6.34 -9.98 -41.17
N ARG A 277 -5.08 -10.37 -40.95
CA ARG A 277 -4.06 -10.41 -42.01
C ARG A 277 -4.25 -11.64 -42.90
N ALA A 278 -4.43 -12.82 -42.32
CA ALA A 278 -4.73 -14.04 -43.06
C ALA A 278 -6.02 -13.90 -43.89
N HIS A 279 -7.05 -13.24 -43.37
CA HIS A 279 -8.29 -12.93 -44.11
C HIS A 279 -8.12 -11.93 -45.27
N ARG A 280 -6.99 -11.21 -45.36
CA ARG A 280 -6.69 -10.25 -46.45
C ARG A 280 -5.58 -10.71 -47.38
N GLY A 281 -4.74 -11.67 -46.96
CA GLY A 281 -3.61 -12.18 -47.75
C GLY A 281 -3.95 -13.38 -48.63
N GLY A 282 -4.99 -14.16 -48.29
CA GLY A 282 -5.34 -15.39 -49.01
C GLY A 282 -4.53 -16.63 -48.61
N ASP A 283 -3.40 -16.46 -47.92
CA ASP A 283 -2.56 -17.56 -47.43
C ASP A 283 -3.29 -18.45 -46.40
N GLU A 284 -3.79 -19.60 -46.84
CA GLU A 284 -4.38 -20.60 -45.96
C GLU A 284 -3.32 -21.26 -45.06
N ALA A 285 -2.07 -21.39 -45.53
CA ALA A 285 -0.94 -21.83 -44.71
C ALA A 285 -0.74 -20.93 -43.47
N ALA A 286 -0.88 -19.61 -43.62
CA ALA A 286 -0.79 -18.65 -42.52
C ALA A 286 -1.98 -18.70 -41.54
N ARG A 287 -3.05 -19.44 -41.86
CA ARG A 287 -4.12 -19.81 -40.90
C ARG A 287 -3.79 -21.08 -40.12
N ALA A 288 -3.08 -22.04 -40.73
CA ALA A 288 -2.69 -23.29 -40.08
C ALA A 288 -1.59 -23.08 -39.03
N ASP A 289 -0.56 -22.29 -39.34
CA ASP A 289 0.54 -21.96 -38.42
C ASP A 289 0.20 -20.88 -37.37
N ALA A 290 -1.07 -20.47 -37.29
CA ALA A 290 -1.54 -19.48 -36.32
C ALA A 290 -1.66 -20.09 -34.90
N ALA A 291 -0.51 -20.28 -34.25
CA ALA A 291 -0.40 -20.87 -32.91
C ALA A 291 -1.43 -20.26 -31.93
N PRO A 292 -2.11 -21.11 -31.13
CA PRO A 292 -3.21 -20.66 -30.28
C PRO A 292 -2.76 -19.59 -29.28
N PRO A 293 -3.58 -18.57 -28.99
CA PRO A 293 -3.20 -17.47 -28.12
C PRO A 293 -2.82 -17.98 -26.72
N ALA A 294 -1.73 -17.47 -26.15
CA ALA A 294 -1.08 -18.01 -24.95
C ALA A 294 -1.81 -17.70 -23.62
N VAL A 295 -3.15 -17.72 -23.64
CA VAL A 295 -4.04 -17.33 -22.54
C VAL A 295 -4.15 -18.36 -21.42
N VAL A 296 -3.68 -19.60 -21.63
CA VAL A 296 -3.83 -20.70 -20.66
C VAL A 296 -3.20 -20.36 -19.31
N LEU A 297 -1.95 -19.94 -19.26
CA LEU A 297 -1.28 -19.61 -17.99
C LEU A 297 -1.92 -18.39 -17.29
N PRO A 298 -2.16 -17.23 -17.95
CA PRO A 298 -2.92 -16.13 -17.35
C PRO A 298 -4.32 -16.53 -16.86
N GLY A 299 -5.06 -17.34 -17.63
CA GLY A 299 -6.38 -17.85 -17.23
C GLY A 299 -6.30 -18.74 -16.01
N VAL A 300 -5.34 -19.67 -15.97
CA VAL A 300 -5.05 -20.51 -14.80
C VAL A 300 -4.67 -19.67 -13.59
N CYS A 301 -3.87 -18.62 -13.72
CA CYS A 301 -3.55 -17.71 -12.61
C CYS A 301 -4.80 -17.02 -12.04
N ILE A 302 -5.71 -16.54 -12.89
CA ILE A 302 -6.98 -15.93 -12.45
C ILE A 302 -7.89 -16.97 -11.80
N CYS A 303 -8.06 -18.14 -12.42
CA CYS A 303 -8.86 -19.23 -11.88
C CYS A 303 -8.33 -19.73 -10.53
N LEU A 304 -7.01 -19.86 -10.35
CA LEU A 304 -6.38 -20.27 -9.10
C LEU A 304 -6.61 -19.25 -7.97
N VAL A 305 -6.49 -17.94 -8.26
CA VAL A 305 -6.75 -16.89 -7.26
C VAL A 305 -8.23 -16.89 -6.85
N LEU A 306 -9.16 -16.93 -7.81
CA LEU A 306 -10.60 -16.97 -7.52
C LEU A 306 -11.01 -18.25 -6.77
N PHE A 307 -10.48 -19.41 -7.19
CA PHE A 307 -10.73 -20.69 -6.52
C PHE A 307 -10.17 -20.70 -5.10
N ALA A 308 -8.95 -20.18 -4.88
CA ALA A 308 -8.38 -20.07 -3.53
C ALA A 308 -9.23 -19.16 -2.63
N SER A 309 -9.74 -18.03 -3.13
CA SER A 309 -10.67 -17.19 -2.36
C SER A 309 -11.95 -17.95 -2.00
N VAL A 310 -12.57 -18.64 -2.96
CA VAL A 310 -13.81 -19.41 -2.75
C VAL A 310 -13.61 -20.60 -1.79
N VAL A 311 -12.46 -21.27 -1.82
CA VAL A 311 -12.15 -22.40 -0.92
C VAL A 311 -11.89 -21.93 0.53
N VAL A 312 -11.26 -20.77 0.72
CA VAL A 312 -10.95 -20.25 2.07
C VAL A 312 -12.11 -19.46 2.67
N TRP A 313 -12.97 -18.85 1.84
CA TRP A 313 -14.10 -18.02 2.28
C TRP A 313 -15.01 -18.67 3.34
N PRO A 314 -15.47 -19.94 3.21
CA PRO A 314 -16.30 -20.57 4.24
C PRO A 314 -15.61 -20.68 5.59
N GLN A 315 -14.32 -21.05 5.64
CA GLN A 315 -13.57 -21.17 6.89
C GLN A 315 -13.45 -19.82 7.60
N VAL A 316 -13.10 -18.77 6.85
CA VAL A 316 -12.99 -17.40 7.36
C VAL A 316 -14.36 -16.92 7.86
N ARG A 317 -15.43 -17.08 7.07
CA ARG A 317 -16.78 -16.63 7.47
C ARG A 317 -17.31 -17.38 8.69
N HIS A 318 -17.08 -18.69 8.82
CA HIS A 318 -17.43 -19.45 10.02
C HIS A 318 -16.71 -18.93 11.28
N ALA A 319 -15.43 -18.55 11.15
CA ALA A 319 -14.69 -17.94 12.24
C ALA A 319 -15.27 -16.58 12.65
N GLY A 320 -15.66 -15.74 11.69
CA GLY A 320 -16.30 -14.44 11.93
C GLY A 320 -17.69 -14.52 12.54
N THR A 321 -18.53 -15.48 12.12
CA THR A 321 -19.87 -15.71 12.71
C THR A 321 -19.84 -16.23 14.16
N GLY A 322 -18.66 -16.51 14.72
CA GLY A 322 -18.55 -17.07 16.07
C GLY A 322 -19.28 -18.41 16.21
N SER A 323 -19.31 -19.24 15.18
CA SER A 323 -20.06 -20.50 15.15
C SER A 323 -19.32 -21.70 15.75
N GLY A 324 -18.20 -21.46 16.44
CA GLY A 324 -17.44 -22.48 17.15
C GLY A 324 -17.64 -22.42 18.68
N GLY A 325 -17.17 -23.46 19.35
CA GLY A 325 -17.25 -23.61 20.81
C GLY A 325 -16.14 -22.88 21.59
N GLU A 326 -15.43 -21.92 20.98
CA GLU A 326 -14.44 -21.10 21.70
C GLU A 326 -15.12 -20.25 22.80
N PRO A 327 -14.54 -20.11 24.01
CA PRO A 327 -15.16 -19.40 25.11
C PRO A 327 -15.32 -17.90 24.81
N THR A 328 -16.43 -17.33 25.26
CA THR A 328 -16.80 -15.92 25.10
C THR A 328 -16.38 -15.09 26.31
N VAL A 329 -15.91 -13.87 26.07
CA VAL A 329 -15.65 -12.85 27.10
C VAL A 329 -16.25 -11.51 26.67
N THR A 330 -16.83 -10.76 27.62
CA THR A 330 -17.26 -9.38 27.38
C THR A 330 -16.03 -8.48 27.49
N VAL A 331 -15.75 -7.70 26.46
CA VAL A 331 -14.68 -6.68 26.44
C VAL A 331 -15.34 -5.31 26.28
N ALA A 332 -14.89 -4.34 27.08
CA ALA A 332 -15.24 -2.94 26.89
C ALA A 332 -14.09 -2.17 26.22
N VAL A 333 -14.45 -1.20 25.39
CA VAL A 333 -13.55 -0.17 24.85
C VAL A 333 -14.07 1.18 25.30
N VAL A 334 -13.19 2.07 25.78
CA VAL A 334 -13.58 3.42 26.19
C VAL A 334 -12.83 4.43 25.33
N GLN A 335 -13.58 5.40 24.79
CA GLN A 335 -13.09 6.48 23.95
C GLN A 335 -13.40 7.81 24.67
N GLY A 336 -12.43 8.37 25.39
CA GLY A 336 -12.67 9.58 26.19
C GLY A 336 -12.80 10.87 25.37
N ASN A 337 -12.29 10.87 24.13
CA ASN A 337 -12.05 12.07 23.33
C ASN A 337 -11.00 13.03 23.95
N VAL A 338 -10.60 14.05 23.19
CA VAL A 338 -9.66 15.10 23.64
C VAL A 338 -10.32 16.48 23.57
N PRO A 339 -9.86 17.48 24.34
CA PRO A 339 -10.40 18.84 24.26
C PRO A 339 -10.22 19.51 22.89
N ARG A 340 -9.11 19.22 22.18
CA ARG A 340 -8.75 19.77 20.86
C ARG A 340 -7.86 18.79 20.07
N LEU A 341 -8.09 18.68 18.76
CA LEU A 341 -7.22 17.92 17.84
C LEU A 341 -5.91 18.69 17.56
N GLY A 342 -4.85 17.96 17.18
CA GLY A 342 -3.55 18.50 16.76
C GLY A 342 -2.38 17.96 17.58
N LEU A 343 -1.17 18.51 17.34
CA LEU A 343 0.05 18.14 18.09
C LEU A 343 -0.05 18.53 19.58
N ASP A 344 -0.74 19.62 19.89
CA ASP A 344 -0.87 20.17 21.23
C ASP A 344 -2.09 19.62 22.02
N PHE A 345 -2.63 18.46 21.62
CA PHE A 345 -3.84 17.86 22.24
C PHE A 345 -3.67 17.59 23.76
N ASN A 346 -2.43 17.31 24.19
CA ASN A 346 -2.01 17.07 25.57
C ASN A 346 -1.55 18.34 26.32
N ALA A 347 -1.60 19.53 25.69
CA ALA A 347 -1.21 20.78 26.34
C ALA A 347 -2.14 21.14 27.51
N GLN A 348 -3.38 20.65 27.49
CA GLN A 348 -4.24 20.56 28.67
C GLN A 348 -3.96 19.24 29.40
N ARG A 349 -2.87 19.22 30.17
CA ARG A 349 -2.47 18.05 30.97
C ARG A 349 -3.62 17.53 31.84
N ARG A 350 -3.68 16.22 32.06
CA ARG A 350 -4.74 15.48 32.79
C ARG A 350 -6.09 15.41 32.06
N ALA A 351 -6.46 16.36 31.19
CA ALA A 351 -7.78 16.40 30.58
C ALA A 351 -8.11 15.18 29.69
N VAL A 352 -7.09 14.51 29.13
CA VAL A 352 -7.27 13.24 28.41
C VAL A 352 -7.57 12.10 29.39
N LEU A 353 -6.85 12.03 30.51
CA LEU A 353 -7.12 11.06 31.58
C LEU A 353 -8.52 11.25 32.18
N ASP A 354 -8.86 12.46 32.62
CA ASP A 354 -10.14 12.79 33.25
C ASP A 354 -11.34 12.42 32.34
N ASN A 355 -11.16 12.54 31.02
CA ASN A 355 -12.13 12.11 30.02
C ASN A 355 -12.34 10.58 29.99
N HIS A 356 -11.27 9.77 29.95
CA HIS A 356 -11.38 8.30 29.94
C HIS A 356 -11.88 7.75 31.29
N VAL A 357 -11.51 8.40 32.39
CA VAL A 357 -12.04 8.12 33.74
C VAL A 357 -13.55 8.36 33.76
N ARG A 358 -14.01 9.55 33.34
CA ARG A 358 -15.45 9.88 33.31
C ARG A 358 -16.26 8.89 32.48
N GLU A 359 -15.79 8.52 31.30
CA GLU A 359 -16.50 7.60 30.42
C GLU A 359 -16.48 6.15 30.95
N THR A 360 -15.43 5.75 31.67
CA THR A 360 -15.40 4.47 32.39
C THR A 360 -16.36 4.47 33.61
N LEU A 361 -16.53 5.62 34.28
CA LEU A 361 -17.51 5.77 35.37
C LEU A 361 -18.95 5.76 34.85
N HIS A 362 -19.19 6.24 33.63
CA HIS A 362 -20.47 6.18 32.92
C HIS A 362 -20.84 4.72 32.58
N LEU A 363 -19.96 4.00 31.86
CA LEU A 363 -20.07 2.55 31.64
C LEU A 363 -20.30 1.78 32.95
N ALA A 364 -19.64 2.16 34.04
CA ALA A 364 -19.82 1.51 35.33
C ALA A 364 -21.22 1.73 35.95
N GLU A 365 -21.89 2.85 35.67
CA GLU A 365 -23.28 3.09 36.08
C GLU A 365 -24.26 2.33 35.18
N ASP A 366 -23.99 2.24 33.88
CA ASP A 366 -24.79 1.42 32.96
C ASP A 366 -24.70 -0.08 33.29
N VAL A 367 -23.54 -0.55 33.76
CA VAL A 367 -23.39 -1.92 34.31
C VAL A 367 -24.15 -2.10 35.62
N ARG A 368 -24.11 -1.11 36.54
CA ARG A 368 -24.87 -1.17 37.82
C ARG A 368 -26.39 -1.15 37.61
N SER A 369 -26.87 -0.37 36.64
CA SER A 369 -28.29 -0.23 36.29
C SER A 369 -28.78 -1.29 35.28
N GLY A 370 -27.89 -2.17 34.80
CA GLY A 370 -28.21 -3.28 33.90
C GLY A 370 -28.51 -2.87 32.46
N GLN A 371 -28.10 -1.67 32.04
CA GLN A 371 -28.12 -1.26 30.62
C GLN A 371 -26.96 -1.89 29.86
N ALA A 372 -25.79 -2.03 30.49
CA ALA A 372 -24.59 -2.65 29.93
C ALA A 372 -24.24 -3.98 30.65
N PRO A 373 -23.64 -4.96 29.95
CA PRO A 373 -23.11 -6.18 30.55
C PRO A 373 -21.76 -5.91 31.24
N GLN A 374 -21.53 -6.55 32.39
CA GLN A 374 -20.23 -6.51 33.08
C GLN A 374 -19.09 -6.94 32.14
N PRO A 375 -18.10 -6.07 31.85
CA PRO A 375 -16.89 -6.46 31.12
C PRO A 375 -15.98 -7.33 31.99
N GLN A 376 -15.27 -8.27 31.38
CA GLN A 376 -14.17 -8.99 32.03
C GLN A 376 -12.89 -8.11 32.08
N PHE A 377 -12.73 -7.20 31.12
CA PHE A 377 -11.74 -6.13 31.14
C PHE A 377 -12.12 -4.99 30.19
N VAL A 378 -11.52 -3.82 30.42
CA VAL A 378 -11.65 -2.61 29.61
C VAL A 378 -10.34 -2.35 28.87
N ILE A 379 -10.40 -1.82 27.64
CA ILE A 379 -9.25 -1.30 26.91
C ILE A 379 -9.42 0.21 26.70
N TRP A 380 -8.43 0.99 27.13
CA TRP A 380 -8.28 2.39 26.80
C TRP A 380 -7.28 2.58 25.63
N PRO A 381 -7.26 3.76 24.98
CA PRO A 381 -6.36 4.06 23.87
C PRO A 381 -4.89 4.26 24.26
N GLU A 382 -4.04 4.41 23.24
CA GLU A 382 -2.69 4.95 23.38
C GLU A 382 -2.76 6.39 23.93
N ASP A 383 -1.82 6.74 24.81
CA ASP A 383 -1.75 8.03 25.52
C ASP A 383 -3.02 8.43 26.30
N SER A 384 -3.87 7.46 26.66
CA SER A 384 -5.07 7.67 27.51
C SER A 384 -4.78 8.36 28.84
N SER A 385 -3.57 8.19 29.38
CA SER A 385 -3.02 8.94 30.51
C SER A 385 -1.77 9.68 30.04
N ASP A 386 -1.90 10.99 29.83
CA ASP A 386 -0.82 11.90 29.39
C ASP A 386 0.23 12.17 30.49
N ILE A 387 -0.03 11.66 31.70
CA ILE A 387 0.83 11.70 32.88
C ILE A 387 1.13 10.26 33.29
N ASP A 388 2.40 9.92 33.54
CA ASP A 388 2.82 8.57 33.96
C ASP A 388 2.24 8.21 35.35
N PRO A 389 1.33 7.23 35.46
CA PRO A 389 0.70 6.84 36.73
C PRO A 389 1.57 5.91 37.60
N LEU A 390 2.75 5.51 37.13
CA LEU A 390 3.76 4.84 37.97
C LEU A 390 4.58 5.84 38.79
N VAL A 391 4.56 7.12 38.41
CA VAL A 391 5.30 8.21 39.05
C VAL A 391 4.36 9.25 39.69
N ASN A 392 3.19 9.49 39.10
CA ASN A 392 2.21 10.45 39.58
C ASN A 392 1.07 9.78 40.36
N ILE A 393 0.95 10.13 41.65
CA ILE A 393 -0.05 9.54 42.55
C ILE A 393 -1.50 9.94 42.21
N ASP A 394 -1.75 11.15 41.72
CA ASP A 394 -3.10 11.57 41.31
C ASP A 394 -3.59 10.71 40.15
N ALA A 395 -2.76 10.55 39.11
CA ALA A 395 -3.10 9.72 37.95
C ALA A 395 -3.33 8.25 38.37
N ALA A 396 -2.50 7.72 39.28
CA ALA A 396 -2.70 6.39 39.86
C ALA A 396 -4.04 6.25 40.60
N LEU A 397 -4.47 7.29 41.32
CA LEU A 397 -5.74 7.30 42.06
C LEU A 397 -6.96 7.37 41.13
N GLU A 398 -6.95 8.24 40.12
CA GLU A 398 -8.02 8.37 39.12
C GLU A 398 -8.24 7.05 38.36
N ILE A 399 -7.15 6.40 37.92
CA ILE A 399 -7.22 5.11 37.21
C ILE A 399 -7.67 4.00 38.18
N SER A 400 -7.24 4.02 39.43
CA SER A 400 -7.70 3.07 40.45
C SER A 400 -9.18 3.26 40.79
N GLN A 401 -9.69 4.50 40.78
CA GLN A 401 -11.11 4.79 40.93
C GLN A 401 -11.91 4.23 39.74
N ALA A 402 -11.47 4.48 38.51
CA ALA A 402 -12.11 3.92 37.31
C ALA A 402 -12.15 2.38 37.34
N ALA A 403 -11.01 1.72 37.57
CA ALA A 403 -10.91 0.25 37.63
C ALA A 403 -11.73 -0.36 38.77
N THR A 404 -11.80 0.31 39.93
CA THR A 404 -12.61 -0.14 41.07
C THR A 404 -14.11 0.05 40.81
N ALA A 405 -14.51 1.14 40.15
CA ALA A 405 -15.91 1.43 39.86
C ALA A 405 -16.53 0.48 38.81
N ILE A 406 -15.77 0.10 37.78
CA ILE A 406 -16.18 -0.92 36.79
C ILE A 406 -15.96 -2.36 37.27
N GLY A 407 -15.21 -2.56 38.36
CA GLY A 407 -14.94 -3.87 38.95
C GLY A 407 -14.06 -4.80 38.09
N ALA A 408 -13.39 -4.26 37.07
CA ALA A 408 -12.64 -5.03 36.06
C ALA A 408 -11.28 -4.37 35.76
N PRO A 409 -10.25 -5.14 35.35
CA PRO A 409 -8.97 -4.58 34.95
C PRO A 409 -9.08 -3.71 33.69
N ILE A 410 -8.24 -2.68 33.61
CA ILE A 410 -8.17 -1.74 32.49
C ILE A 410 -6.77 -1.83 31.84
N LEU A 411 -6.70 -1.95 30.51
CA LEU A 411 -5.47 -1.70 29.76
C LEU A 411 -5.36 -0.21 29.47
N ILE A 412 -4.46 0.49 30.16
CA ILE A 412 -4.22 1.93 30.01
C ILE A 412 -3.00 2.20 29.11
N GLY A 413 -3.04 3.22 28.27
CA GLY A 413 -1.90 3.72 27.51
C GLY A 413 -1.30 4.98 28.13
N THR A 414 0.02 5.05 28.24
CA THR A 414 0.76 6.19 28.82
C THR A 414 2.18 6.30 28.26
N VAL A 415 2.83 7.45 28.47
CA VAL A 415 4.22 7.71 28.07
C VAL A 415 5.11 7.75 29.31
N SER A 416 5.92 6.70 29.50
CA SER A 416 6.82 6.58 30.66
C SER A 416 8.23 7.08 30.34
N GLU A 417 8.86 7.77 31.30
CA GLU A 417 10.28 8.13 31.20
C GLU A 417 11.16 6.91 31.51
N LEU A 418 12.24 6.73 30.75
CA LEU A 418 13.18 5.64 30.97
C LEU A 418 14.13 5.96 32.14
N PRO A 419 14.19 5.11 33.19
CA PRO A 419 15.09 5.33 34.33
C PRO A 419 16.56 5.41 33.90
N GLY A 420 17.26 6.45 34.39
CA GLY A 420 18.65 6.71 34.03
C GLY A 420 18.85 7.50 32.73
N SER A 421 17.79 8.12 32.19
CA SER A 421 17.90 9.07 31.09
C SER A 421 18.79 10.28 31.44
N PRO A 422 19.52 10.87 30.48
CA PRO A 422 20.25 12.13 30.69
C PRO A 422 19.28 13.28 31.01
N PRO A 423 19.54 14.13 32.03
CA PRO A 423 18.65 15.24 32.38
C PRO A 423 18.39 16.22 31.23
N ASP A 424 19.40 16.45 30.39
CA ASP A 424 19.32 17.38 29.24
C ASP A 424 18.67 16.73 27.99
N ASN A 425 18.37 15.44 28.03
CA ASN A 425 17.77 14.68 26.92
C ASN A 425 16.98 13.46 27.45
N PRO A 426 15.87 13.68 28.19
CA PRO A 426 15.07 12.60 28.77
C PRO A 426 14.47 11.71 27.67
N GLN A 427 14.60 10.39 27.82
CA GLN A 427 14.11 9.40 26.87
C GLN A 427 12.83 8.77 27.39
N TYR A 428 11.88 8.53 26.50
CA TYR A 428 10.55 8.02 26.85
C TYR A 428 10.26 6.69 26.15
N THR A 429 9.22 5.99 26.57
CA THR A 429 8.66 4.88 25.80
C THR A 429 7.14 4.82 25.97
N ASN A 430 6.43 4.59 24.87
CA ASN A 430 4.98 4.44 24.88
C ASN A 430 4.65 3.06 25.45
N THR A 431 3.78 3.02 26.46
CA THR A 431 3.59 1.85 27.32
C THR A 431 2.10 1.58 27.55
N MET A 432 1.67 0.35 27.25
CA MET A 432 0.36 -0.15 27.62
C MET A 432 0.47 -0.98 28.91
N ILE A 433 -0.24 -0.58 29.98
CA ILE A 433 -0.15 -1.19 31.33
C ILE A 433 -1.51 -1.77 31.72
N VAL A 434 -1.53 -3.00 32.24
CA VAL A 434 -2.72 -3.58 32.87
C VAL A 434 -2.85 -3.04 34.29
N TRP A 435 -3.94 -2.33 34.56
CA TRP A 435 -4.29 -1.83 35.90
C TRP A 435 -5.43 -2.69 36.48
N ASN A 436 -5.12 -3.48 37.50
CA ASN A 436 -6.10 -4.33 38.17
C ASN A 436 -6.86 -3.56 39.27
N PRO A 437 -8.16 -3.84 39.49
CA PRO A 437 -8.88 -3.30 40.64
C PRO A 437 -8.21 -3.72 41.95
N ALA A 438 -8.17 -2.79 42.91
CA ALA A 438 -7.50 -2.90 44.22
C ALA A 438 -5.98 -3.16 44.25
N THR A 439 -5.38 -3.90 43.30
CA THR A 439 -3.92 -4.19 43.31
C THR A 439 -3.09 -3.25 42.44
N GLY A 440 -3.70 -2.46 41.56
CA GLY A 440 -2.98 -1.49 40.72
C GLY A 440 -2.23 -2.14 39.54
N PRO A 441 -1.09 -1.56 39.10
CA PRO A 441 -0.40 -1.95 37.87
C PRO A 441 0.20 -3.36 37.92
N ALA A 442 0.17 -4.06 36.78
CA ALA A 442 0.60 -5.45 36.63
C ALA A 442 1.40 -5.66 35.32
N ASP A 443 0.97 -6.58 34.45
CA ASP A 443 1.57 -6.83 33.13
C ASP A 443 1.62 -5.54 32.28
N ARG A 444 2.67 -5.37 31.48
CA ARG A 444 2.79 -4.23 30.56
C ARG A 444 3.47 -4.61 29.24
N HIS A 445 3.24 -3.80 28.22
CA HIS A 445 3.89 -3.85 26.93
C HIS A 445 4.47 -2.47 26.59
N ASP A 446 5.79 -2.40 26.51
CA ASP A 446 6.54 -1.27 25.96
C ASP A 446 6.53 -1.39 24.40
N LYS A 447 6.30 -0.30 23.65
CA LYS A 447 6.12 -0.28 22.17
C LYS A 447 7.39 -0.69 21.39
N GLU A 448 7.28 -1.60 20.42
CA GLU A 448 8.43 -2.11 19.64
C GLU A 448 8.77 -1.21 18.44
N ILE A 449 7.77 -0.68 17.74
CA ILE A 449 7.94 0.12 16.52
C ILE A 449 7.51 1.56 16.77
N VAL A 450 8.51 2.40 17.02
CA VAL A 450 8.34 3.84 17.23
C VAL A 450 8.31 4.57 15.87
N GLN A 451 7.38 5.53 15.72
CA GLN A 451 7.10 6.24 14.47
C GLN A 451 8.19 7.28 14.14
N PRO A 452 8.86 7.18 12.98
CA PRO A 452 9.82 8.19 12.54
C PRO A 452 9.18 9.56 12.31
N PHE A 453 9.92 10.62 12.64
CA PHE A 453 9.55 12.05 12.55
C PHE A 453 8.42 12.53 13.48
N GLY A 454 7.61 11.63 14.04
CA GLY A 454 6.66 11.94 15.12
C GLY A 454 7.27 11.66 16.50
N GLU A 455 7.46 10.38 16.81
CA GLU A 455 7.89 9.92 18.14
C GLU A 455 9.41 9.95 18.33
N TYR A 456 10.19 9.91 17.24
CA TYR A 456 11.64 10.14 17.24
C TYR A 456 12.14 10.78 15.94
N LEU A 457 13.24 11.53 16.00
CA LEU A 457 13.89 12.07 14.79
C LEU A 457 14.94 11.09 14.22
N PRO A 458 14.72 10.43 13.08
CA PRO A 458 15.77 9.68 12.40
C PRO A 458 16.85 10.65 11.88
N MET A 459 18.12 10.27 11.97
CA MET A 459 19.29 11.06 11.53
C MET A 459 19.21 12.58 11.85
N PRO A 460 19.19 12.98 13.15
CA PRO A 460 18.99 14.37 13.55
C PRO A 460 19.95 15.37 12.89
N TRP A 461 21.20 14.97 12.65
CA TRP A 461 22.23 15.78 11.99
C TRP A 461 21.83 16.23 10.58
N LEU A 462 20.99 15.47 9.87
CA LEU A 462 20.52 15.81 8.54
C LEU A 462 19.22 16.61 8.60
N PHE A 463 18.20 16.08 9.26
CA PHE A 463 16.85 16.64 9.15
C PHE A 463 16.66 17.98 9.88
N ARG A 464 17.44 18.27 10.92
CA ARG A 464 17.50 19.61 11.54
C ARG A 464 17.91 20.71 10.57
N HIS A 465 18.75 20.40 9.57
CA HIS A 465 19.14 21.33 8.52
C HIS A 465 18.13 21.43 7.37
N LEU A 466 17.07 20.60 7.36
CA LEU A 466 16.07 20.51 6.29
C LEU A 466 14.68 21.01 6.70
N SER A 467 14.36 21.04 7.99
CA SER A 467 13.05 21.50 8.48
C SER A 467 13.07 21.96 9.92
N ASN A 468 12.53 23.16 10.18
CA ASN A 468 12.32 23.71 11.53
C ASN A 468 11.32 22.88 12.37
N TYR A 469 10.58 21.95 11.75
CA TYR A 469 9.72 21.00 12.46
C TYR A 469 10.50 19.80 13.05
N ALA A 470 11.76 19.58 12.65
CA ALA A 470 12.56 18.45 13.12
C ALA A 470 12.72 18.44 14.65
N ASP A 471 12.84 19.61 15.27
CA ASP A 471 12.96 19.77 16.73
C ASP A 471 11.63 19.63 17.51
N ARG A 472 10.52 19.31 16.82
CA ARG A 472 9.26 18.90 17.45
C ARG A 472 9.08 17.38 17.54
N ALA A 473 9.95 16.60 16.91
CA ALA A 473 9.91 15.15 17.03
C ALA A 473 10.31 14.73 18.46
N GLY A 474 9.67 13.69 18.98
CA GLY A 474 9.91 13.18 20.33
C GLY A 474 11.30 12.54 20.52
N ASN A 475 11.50 12.00 21.72
CA ASN A 475 12.68 11.22 22.09
C ASN A 475 12.24 9.84 22.63
N MET A 476 11.28 9.20 21.94
CA MET A 476 10.82 7.87 22.30
C MET A 476 11.78 6.78 21.80
N VAL A 477 11.96 5.74 22.62
CA VAL A 477 12.89 4.64 22.38
C VAL A 477 12.10 3.33 22.18
N PRO A 478 12.37 2.57 21.10
CA PRO A 478 11.72 1.29 20.84
C PRO A 478 12.17 0.20 21.81
N ARG A 479 11.25 -0.67 22.20
CA ARG A 479 11.43 -1.67 23.24
C ARG A 479 10.93 -3.05 22.77
N PRO A 480 11.83 -4.00 22.45
CA PRO A 480 11.41 -5.35 22.06
C PRO A 480 10.70 -6.09 23.20
N GLY A 481 9.49 -6.61 22.91
CA GLY A 481 8.63 -7.25 23.90
C GLY A 481 8.28 -8.71 23.57
N ARG A 482 7.25 -9.22 24.24
CA ARG A 482 6.51 -10.44 23.86
C ARG A 482 5.22 -10.13 23.12
N ASP A 483 4.90 -8.85 22.95
CA ASP A 483 3.73 -8.32 22.26
C ASP A 483 2.39 -8.83 22.87
N ILE A 484 2.41 -9.18 24.16
CA ILE A 484 1.27 -9.69 24.96
C ILE A 484 1.28 -9.06 26.36
N VAL A 485 0.08 -8.80 26.88
CA VAL A 485 -0.21 -8.65 28.31
C VAL A 485 -1.32 -9.63 28.75
N HIS A 486 -1.35 -10.05 30.01
CA HIS A 486 -2.44 -10.86 30.57
C HIS A 486 -3.45 -9.98 31.31
N ILE A 487 -4.69 -9.95 30.82
CA ILE A 487 -5.78 -9.14 31.37
C ILE A 487 -6.88 -10.07 31.88
N ALA A 488 -7.15 -10.05 33.19
CA ALA A 488 -8.08 -10.99 33.84
C ALA A 488 -7.84 -12.48 33.45
N GLY A 489 -6.55 -12.86 33.29
CA GLY A 489 -6.12 -14.21 32.87
C GLY A 489 -6.11 -14.45 31.35
N VAL A 490 -6.63 -13.54 30.53
CA VAL A 490 -6.66 -13.64 29.07
C VAL A 490 -5.38 -13.05 28.47
N PRO A 491 -4.60 -13.80 27.64
CA PRO A 491 -3.48 -13.25 26.90
C PRO A 491 -3.98 -12.38 25.75
N VAL A 492 -3.83 -11.06 25.89
CA VAL A 492 -4.19 -10.06 24.87
C VAL A 492 -2.92 -9.63 24.16
N GLY A 493 -2.90 -9.79 22.84
CA GLY A 493 -1.81 -9.31 22.01
C GLY A 493 -1.95 -7.81 21.77
N VAL A 494 -0.88 -7.04 21.91
CA VAL A 494 -0.92 -5.58 21.77
C VAL A 494 -0.13 -5.16 20.53
N ALA A 495 -0.70 -4.29 19.70
CA ALA A 495 -0.01 -3.63 18.59
C ALA A 495 -0.43 -2.15 18.58
N THR A 496 0.40 -1.31 19.19
CA THR A 496 0.09 0.07 19.53
C THR A 496 0.09 0.97 18.29
N CYS A 497 -1.06 1.57 18.01
CA CYS A 497 -1.29 2.56 16.96
C CYS A 497 -0.84 2.08 15.57
N TRP A 498 0.27 2.60 15.05
CA TRP A 498 0.74 2.22 13.71
C TRP A 498 1.36 0.81 13.64
N GLU A 499 1.68 0.17 14.77
CA GLU A 499 2.25 -1.19 14.79
C GLU A 499 1.36 -2.23 14.09
N VAL A 500 0.03 -2.03 14.08
CA VAL A 500 -0.94 -2.87 13.37
C VAL A 500 -0.63 -3.02 11.87
N ILE A 501 0.06 -2.06 11.25
CA ILE A 501 0.41 -2.12 9.83
C ILE A 501 1.62 -3.03 9.56
N PHE A 502 2.39 -3.43 10.58
CA PHE A 502 3.58 -4.28 10.41
C PHE A 502 3.29 -5.76 10.62
N ASP A 503 3.80 -6.60 9.72
CA ASP A 503 3.58 -8.06 9.78
C ASP A 503 4.20 -8.72 11.03
N ARG A 504 5.04 -8.02 11.80
CA ARG A 504 5.74 -8.59 12.96
C ARG A 504 4.91 -8.58 14.26
N VAL A 505 4.43 -7.44 14.74
CA VAL A 505 3.86 -7.32 16.10
C VAL A 505 2.61 -8.20 16.27
N PRO A 506 1.56 -8.11 15.43
CA PRO A 506 0.36 -8.94 15.60
C PRO A 506 0.65 -10.45 15.44
N ARG A 507 1.58 -10.81 14.55
CA ARG A 507 2.01 -12.19 14.33
C ARG A 507 2.82 -12.75 15.50
N ASN A 508 3.73 -11.96 16.06
CA ASN A 508 4.53 -12.33 17.22
C ASN A 508 3.63 -12.54 18.43
N ALA A 509 2.74 -11.59 18.71
CA ALA A 509 1.71 -11.70 19.74
C ALA A 509 0.90 -13.00 19.61
N VAL A 510 0.36 -13.29 18.43
CA VAL A 510 -0.45 -14.50 18.21
C VAL A 510 0.38 -15.79 18.31
N ARG A 511 1.66 -15.78 17.93
CA ARG A 511 2.59 -16.91 18.14
C ARG A 511 2.99 -17.10 19.61
N ASN A 512 3.05 -16.01 20.38
CA ASN A 512 3.40 -16.03 21.80
C ASN A 512 2.22 -16.42 22.72
N GLY A 513 0.99 -16.49 22.19
CA GLY A 513 -0.20 -17.00 22.88
C GLY A 513 -1.47 -16.15 22.78
N ALA A 514 -1.43 -14.98 22.12
CA ALA A 514 -2.57 -14.04 22.13
C ALA A 514 -3.88 -14.66 21.62
N GLN A 515 -4.96 -14.43 22.36
CA GLN A 515 -6.32 -14.93 22.08
C GLN A 515 -7.25 -13.90 21.42
N LEU A 516 -6.93 -12.63 21.59
CA LEU A 516 -7.43 -11.48 20.83
C LEU A 516 -6.27 -10.50 20.61
N LEU A 517 -6.48 -9.51 19.74
CA LEU A 517 -5.56 -8.41 19.51
C LEU A 517 -6.20 -7.08 19.97
N ALA A 518 -5.42 -6.24 20.63
CA ALA A 518 -5.74 -4.86 20.97
C ALA A 518 -4.90 -3.91 20.11
N VAL A 519 -5.51 -2.84 19.61
CA VAL A 519 -4.88 -1.75 18.85
C VAL A 519 -5.24 -0.41 19.51
N PRO A 520 -4.60 -0.07 20.65
CA PRO A 520 -4.73 1.25 21.28
C PRO A 520 -4.09 2.30 20.37
N SER A 521 -4.77 3.41 20.08
CA SER A 521 -4.39 4.36 19.01
C SER A 521 -4.65 5.82 19.38
N ASN A 522 -3.61 6.64 19.37
CA ASN A 522 -3.75 8.07 19.56
C ASN A 522 -3.96 8.77 18.21
N ASN A 523 -5.22 8.81 17.79
CA ASN A 523 -5.62 9.50 16.57
C ASN A 523 -5.82 11.03 16.76
N ALA A 524 -5.53 11.61 17.94
CA ALA A 524 -5.80 13.02 18.25
C ALA A 524 -5.03 14.00 17.35
N THR A 525 -3.86 13.58 16.88
CA THR A 525 -3.00 14.29 15.92
C THR A 525 -3.49 14.20 14.48
N PHE A 526 -4.48 13.35 14.18
CA PHE A 526 -4.84 12.93 12.83
C PHE A 526 -6.32 13.19 12.50
N ASN A 527 -6.75 12.83 11.29
CA ASN A 527 -8.13 12.99 10.82
C ASN A 527 -8.88 11.65 10.67
N LYS A 528 -10.20 11.73 10.42
CA LYS A 528 -11.06 10.55 10.19
C LYS A 528 -10.53 9.64 9.07
N THR A 529 -9.97 10.20 7.99
CA THR A 529 -9.41 9.41 6.87
C THR A 529 -8.23 8.54 7.29
N MET A 530 -7.32 9.04 8.14
CA MET A 530 -6.25 8.21 8.71
C MET A 530 -6.85 7.08 9.56
N SER A 531 -7.81 7.40 10.43
CA SER A 531 -8.49 6.43 11.30
C SER A 531 -9.17 5.30 10.49
N GLU A 532 -9.86 5.63 9.40
CA GLU A 532 -10.48 4.65 8.51
C GLU A 532 -9.43 3.78 7.77
N GLN A 533 -8.27 4.35 7.39
CA GLN A 533 -7.15 3.58 6.83
C GLN A 533 -6.55 2.61 7.86
N GLN A 534 -6.42 3.05 9.11
CA GLN A 534 -5.94 2.22 10.23
C GLN A 534 -6.90 1.06 10.55
N LEU A 535 -8.22 1.31 10.56
CA LEU A 535 -9.23 0.24 10.63
C LEU A 535 -9.11 -0.75 9.47
N GLY A 536 -8.79 -0.28 8.26
CA GLY A 536 -8.48 -1.14 7.12
C GLY A 536 -7.32 -2.11 7.39
N PHE A 537 -6.29 -1.67 8.11
CA PHE A 537 -5.18 -2.54 8.52
C PHE A 537 -5.64 -3.57 9.57
N ALA A 538 -6.37 -3.13 10.59
CA ALA A 538 -6.92 -4.00 11.63
C ALA A 538 -7.82 -5.12 11.06
N LYS A 539 -8.65 -4.81 10.05
CA LYS A 539 -9.49 -5.79 9.32
C LYS A 539 -8.68 -6.86 8.60
N VAL A 540 -7.55 -6.50 7.98
CA VAL A 540 -6.65 -7.49 7.37
C VAL A 540 -5.96 -8.36 8.43
N ARG A 541 -5.53 -7.78 9.56
CA ARG A 541 -4.90 -8.55 10.67
C ARG A 541 -5.86 -9.52 11.35
N ALA A 542 -7.14 -9.17 11.47
CA ALA A 542 -8.18 -10.05 12.02
C ALA A 542 -8.29 -11.38 11.23
N VAL A 543 -8.35 -11.27 9.90
CA VAL A 543 -8.44 -12.40 8.96
C VAL A 543 -7.13 -13.17 8.85
N GLU A 544 -6.00 -12.45 8.80
CA GLU A 544 -4.66 -13.05 8.76
C GLU A 544 -4.42 -13.98 9.96
N HIS A 545 -4.89 -13.61 11.16
CA HIS A 545 -4.57 -14.32 12.40
C HIS A 545 -5.70 -15.20 12.97
N ASP A 546 -6.92 -15.19 12.41
CA ASP A 546 -8.12 -15.79 13.05
C ASP A 546 -8.31 -15.22 14.46
N ARG A 547 -8.39 -13.88 14.56
CA ARG A 547 -8.49 -13.16 15.84
C ARG A 547 -9.55 -12.06 15.76
N TYR A 548 -10.23 -11.84 16.89
CA TYR A 548 -10.92 -10.58 17.12
C TYR A 548 -9.88 -9.48 17.32
N VAL A 549 -10.09 -8.32 16.71
CA VAL A 549 -9.24 -7.15 16.86
C VAL A 549 -10.07 -6.02 17.48
N VAL A 550 -9.61 -5.52 18.60
CA VAL A 550 -10.25 -4.47 19.40
C VAL A 550 -9.43 -3.19 19.23
N VAL A 551 -9.98 -2.21 18.52
CA VAL A 551 -9.34 -0.92 18.23
C VAL A 551 -9.90 0.11 19.20
N ALA A 552 -9.02 0.76 19.95
CA ALA A 552 -9.36 1.78 20.94
C ALA A 552 -8.71 3.10 20.53
N GLY A 553 -9.49 4.04 19.98
CA GLY A 553 -9.02 5.33 19.50
C GLY A 553 -9.26 6.44 20.53
N THR A 554 -8.27 7.30 20.78
CA THR A 554 -8.42 8.45 21.71
C THR A 554 -9.47 9.43 21.19
N THR A 555 -9.41 9.72 19.89
CA THR A 555 -10.39 10.50 19.11
C THR A 555 -10.84 9.78 17.84
N GLY A 556 -10.17 8.67 17.53
CA GLY A 556 -10.36 7.91 16.30
C GLY A 556 -11.68 7.19 16.28
N ILE A 557 -11.82 6.27 15.33
CA ILE A 557 -12.94 5.34 15.34
C ILE A 557 -12.50 4.12 16.14
N SER A 558 -13.01 3.99 17.37
CA SER A 558 -12.93 2.74 18.13
C SER A 558 -13.86 1.70 17.50
N ALA A 559 -13.44 0.44 17.44
CA ALA A 559 -14.22 -0.62 16.79
C ALA A 559 -13.82 -2.01 17.27
N VAL A 560 -14.76 -2.96 17.21
CA VAL A 560 -14.46 -4.38 17.38
C VAL A 560 -14.69 -5.13 16.07
N ILE A 561 -13.65 -5.82 15.63
CA ILE A 561 -13.56 -6.48 14.33
C ILE A 561 -13.50 -7.99 14.54
N ALA A 562 -14.33 -8.72 13.80
CA ALA A 562 -14.40 -10.18 13.84
C ALA A 562 -13.29 -10.87 13.01
N PRO A 563 -13.01 -12.17 13.25
CA PRO A 563 -12.04 -12.96 12.49
C PRO A 563 -12.25 -13.09 10.97
N ASP A 564 -13.36 -12.58 10.41
CA ASP A 564 -13.61 -12.46 8.96
C ASP A 564 -13.43 -11.05 8.40
N GLY A 565 -12.98 -10.10 9.23
CA GLY A 565 -12.81 -8.69 8.87
C GLY A 565 -14.08 -7.85 8.99
N ALA A 566 -15.21 -8.45 9.39
CA ALA A 566 -16.44 -7.69 9.64
C ALA A 566 -16.28 -6.78 10.87
N GLU A 567 -16.73 -5.54 10.72
CA GLU A 567 -16.92 -4.58 11.82
C GLU A 567 -18.21 -4.97 12.56
N LEU A 568 -18.11 -5.35 13.83
CA LEU A 568 -19.27 -5.77 14.63
C LEU A 568 -19.99 -4.59 15.26
N VAL A 569 -19.20 -3.64 15.78
CA VAL A 569 -19.65 -2.38 16.38
C VAL A 569 -18.51 -1.37 16.29
N ARG A 570 -18.84 -0.07 16.23
CA ARG A 570 -17.89 1.03 16.25
C ARG A 570 -18.51 2.30 16.87
N THR A 571 -17.65 3.21 17.32
CA THR A 571 -18.00 4.60 17.67
C THR A 571 -18.05 5.48 16.42
N ASP A 572 -18.39 6.76 16.56
CA ASP A 572 -18.03 7.77 15.55
C ASP A 572 -16.76 8.55 15.92
N PHE A 573 -16.19 9.26 14.95
CA PHE A 573 -14.93 10.00 15.10
C PHE A 573 -15.14 11.28 15.91
N PHE A 574 -14.23 11.56 16.85
CA PHE A 574 -14.18 12.79 17.68
C PHE A 574 -15.41 13.02 18.58
N GLN A 575 -15.98 11.95 19.14
CA GLN A 575 -16.96 11.99 20.23
C GLN A 575 -16.48 11.17 21.45
N PRO A 576 -16.87 11.49 22.70
CA PRO A 576 -16.73 10.57 23.82
C PRO A 576 -17.76 9.43 23.69
N ASP A 577 -17.36 8.20 23.99
CA ASP A 577 -18.18 7.00 23.73
C ASP A 577 -17.60 5.74 24.44
N TYR A 578 -18.38 4.67 24.51
CA TYR A 578 -17.88 3.33 24.87
C TYR A 578 -18.50 2.22 24.01
N LEU A 579 -17.80 1.08 23.92
CA LEU A 579 -18.28 -0.12 23.24
C LEU A 579 -18.16 -1.33 24.16
N ASP A 580 -19.26 -1.96 24.53
CA ASP A 580 -19.26 -3.31 25.12
C ASP A 580 -19.61 -4.35 24.05
N ILE A 581 -18.90 -5.48 24.01
CA ILE A 581 -19.28 -6.61 23.16
C ILE A 581 -18.66 -7.93 23.63
N GLN A 582 -19.37 -9.04 23.37
CA GLN A 582 -18.82 -10.39 23.56
C GLN A 582 -17.95 -10.81 22.37
N VAL A 583 -16.69 -11.15 22.64
CA VAL A 583 -15.73 -11.72 21.67
C VAL A 583 -15.38 -13.16 22.05
N ARG A 584 -14.94 -13.99 21.10
CA ARG A 584 -14.46 -15.36 21.39
C ARG A 584 -12.94 -15.43 21.45
N LEU A 585 -12.42 -16.14 22.46
CA LEU A 585 -11.00 -16.34 22.66
C LEU A 585 -10.44 -17.40 21.70
N LYS A 586 -9.69 -16.95 20.70
CA LYS A 586 -9.22 -17.78 19.59
C LYS A 586 -7.81 -18.31 19.86
N THR A 587 -7.59 -19.61 19.73
CA THR A 587 -6.26 -20.23 19.99
C THR A 587 -5.60 -20.85 18.77
N LYS A 588 -6.32 -21.03 17.66
CA LYS A 588 -5.78 -21.60 16.42
C LYS A 588 -4.74 -20.67 15.79
N LEU A 589 -3.81 -21.24 15.02
CA LEU A 589 -2.78 -20.50 14.29
C LEU A 589 -2.97 -20.74 12.79
N THR A 590 -3.16 -19.66 12.05
CA THR A 590 -3.37 -19.67 10.59
C THR A 590 -2.08 -20.04 9.83
N PRO A 591 -2.19 -20.48 8.56
CA PRO A 591 -1.02 -20.66 7.69
C PRO A 591 -0.14 -19.40 7.59
N ALA A 592 -0.76 -18.21 7.46
CA ALA A 592 -0.04 -16.94 7.47
C ALA A 592 0.76 -16.71 8.76
N THR A 593 0.15 -16.95 9.92
CA THR A 593 0.81 -16.79 11.23
C THR A 593 2.00 -17.76 11.41
N ARG A 594 1.89 -18.96 10.84
CA ARG A 594 2.93 -20.00 10.91
C ARG A 594 4.09 -19.76 9.94
N TRP A 595 3.78 -19.45 8.68
CA TRP A 595 4.71 -19.55 7.55
C TRP A 595 4.80 -18.29 6.68
N GLY A 596 4.04 -17.23 6.96
CA GLY A 596 4.04 -15.96 6.21
C GLY A 596 5.44 -15.40 5.91
N PRO A 597 6.37 -15.31 6.89
CA PRO A 597 7.75 -14.88 6.65
C PRO A 597 8.50 -15.75 5.64
N LEU A 598 8.32 -17.08 5.69
CA LEU A 598 8.98 -18.01 4.77
C LEU A 598 8.42 -17.82 3.35
N LEU A 599 7.10 -17.69 3.21
CA LEU A 599 6.45 -17.42 1.92
C LEU A 599 6.91 -16.06 1.34
N GLN A 600 6.98 -15.02 2.16
CA GLN A 600 7.45 -13.68 1.78
C GLN A 600 8.91 -13.72 1.30
N TRP A 601 9.81 -14.40 2.03
CA TRP A 601 11.20 -14.59 1.60
C TRP A 601 11.33 -15.41 0.31
N LEU A 602 10.52 -16.45 0.11
CA LEU A 602 10.50 -17.22 -1.13
C LEU A 602 10.03 -16.36 -2.32
N MET A 603 9.02 -15.49 -2.14
CA MET A 603 8.57 -14.56 -3.17
C MET A 603 9.65 -13.51 -3.52
N VAL A 604 10.31 -12.94 -2.53
CA VAL A 604 11.43 -11.98 -2.71
C VAL A 604 12.62 -12.65 -3.43
N ALA A 605 12.98 -13.87 -3.04
CA ALA A 605 14.06 -14.63 -3.69
C ALA A 605 13.71 -14.97 -5.16
N ALA A 606 12.48 -15.38 -5.43
CA ALA A 606 12.00 -15.65 -6.80
C ALA A 606 11.98 -14.37 -7.67
N ALA A 607 11.61 -13.22 -7.11
CA ALA A 607 11.70 -11.93 -7.80
C ALA A 607 13.16 -11.57 -8.15
N GLY A 608 14.10 -11.74 -7.21
CA GLY A 608 15.53 -11.52 -7.46
C GLY A 608 16.09 -12.44 -8.55
N ALA A 609 15.74 -13.73 -8.51
CA ALA A 609 16.11 -14.70 -9.54
C ALA A 609 15.55 -14.33 -10.92
N ALA A 610 14.29 -13.89 -10.99
CA ALA A 610 13.67 -13.44 -12.23
C ALA A 610 14.35 -12.19 -12.82
N ILE A 611 14.72 -11.21 -11.97
CA ILE A 611 15.46 -10.02 -12.39
C ILE A 611 16.84 -10.43 -12.96
N LEU A 612 17.59 -11.30 -12.28
CA LEU A 612 18.88 -11.80 -12.76
C LEU A 612 18.76 -12.56 -14.10
N ALA A 613 17.72 -13.40 -14.25
CA ALA A 613 17.41 -14.08 -15.50
C ALA A 613 17.08 -13.09 -16.63
N GLY A 614 16.30 -12.04 -16.35
CA GLY A 614 15.98 -10.96 -17.29
C GLY A 614 17.22 -10.16 -17.73
N ILE A 615 18.11 -9.79 -16.81
CA ILE A 615 19.39 -9.12 -17.11
C ILE A 615 20.25 -9.98 -18.03
N ARG A 616 20.37 -11.29 -17.73
CA ARG A 616 21.14 -12.24 -18.53
C ARG A 616 20.53 -12.45 -19.92
N HIS A 617 19.21 -12.61 -20.00
CA HIS A 617 18.47 -12.79 -21.26
C HIS A 617 18.54 -11.54 -22.16
N ASN A 618 18.51 -10.34 -21.58
CA ASN A 618 18.64 -9.09 -22.31
C ASN A 618 20.10 -8.75 -22.72
N GLY A 619 21.07 -9.60 -22.40
CA GLY A 619 22.47 -9.46 -22.82
C GLY A 619 23.22 -8.30 -22.16
N TRP A 620 22.78 -7.84 -20.98
CA TRP A 620 23.34 -6.66 -20.30
C TRP A 620 24.63 -6.91 -19.53
N PHE A 621 25.05 -8.17 -19.37
CA PHE A 621 26.41 -8.46 -18.90
C PHE A 621 27.42 -8.11 -19.99
N PRO A 622 28.51 -7.37 -19.68
CA PRO A 622 29.63 -7.24 -20.57
C PRO A 622 30.13 -8.64 -20.94
N ARG A 623 30.13 -8.96 -22.24
CA ARG A 623 30.77 -10.20 -22.71
C ARG A 623 32.25 -10.11 -22.34
N PRO A 624 32.84 -11.11 -21.65
CA PRO A 624 34.26 -11.09 -21.36
C PRO A 624 35.01 -10.96 -22.69
N VAL A 625 35.94 -10.01 -22.76
CA VAL A 625 36.68 -9.70 -23.99
C VAL A 625 37.50 -10.92 -24.37
N ARG A 626 36.98 -11.73 -25.30
CA ARG A 626 37.68 -12.88 -25.86
C ARG A 626 38.89 -12.31 -26.60
N ARG A 627 40.07 -12.38 -25.97
CA ARG A 627 41.35 -11.98 -26.60
C ARG A 627 41.40 -12.63 -27.97
N ARG A 628 41.30 -11.80 -29.01
CA ARG A 628 41.47 -12.22 -30.39
C ARG A 628 42.94 -12.60 -30.51
N SER A 629 43.24 -13.88 -30.76
CA SER A 629 44.61 -14.23 -31.14
C SER A 629 44.90 -13.44 -32.41
N GLU A 630 46.03 -12.75 -32.43
CA GLU A 630 46.54 -12.19 -33.67
C GLU A 630 46.86 -13.36 -34.60
N ALA A 631 46.21 -13.37 -35.76
CA ALA A 631 46.68 -14.09 -36.93
C ALA A 631 47.35 -13.02 -37.79
N THR A 632 48.61 -13.24 -38.14
CA THR A 632 49.43 -12.25 -38.84
C THR A 632 48.90 -12.03 -40.25
N ASP A 633 48.57 -10.78 -40.59
CA ASP A 633 48.34 -10.40 -41.98
C ASP A 633 49.70 -10.28 -42.69
N GLU A 634 49.90 -11.07 -43.75
CA GLU A 634 50.84 -10.74 -44.83
C GLU A 634 50.08 -10.65 -46.16
N SER A 635 50.39 -9.60 -46.92
CA SER A 635 49.80 -9.21 -48.20
C SER A 635 50.58 -7.99 -48.73
N PRO A 636 50.47 -7.58 -50.01
CA PRO A 636 49.76 -8.21 -51.13
C PRO A 636 50.69 -8.49 -52.34
N ASP A 637 50.17 -9.08 -53.43
CA ASP A 637 50.37 -8.48 -54.78
C ASP A 637 49.40 -9.05 -55.86
N GLY A 638 49.28 -8.31 -56.97
CA GLY A 638 48.87 -8.81 -58.30
C GLY A 638 47.38 -9.09 -58.56
N GLY A 639 46.90 -8.75 -59.77
CA GLY A 639 45.55 -9.13 -60.19
C GLY A 639 45.26 -9.08 -61.71
N MET A 640 44.56 -10.11 -62.19
CA MET A 640 43.71 -10.22 -63.41
C MET A 640 44.31 -9.93 -64.83
N PRO A 641 43.71 -10.45 -65.93
CA PRO A 641 42.73 -11.55 -66.07
C PRO A 641 43.20 -12.63 -67.11
N PRO A 642 42.45 -13.12 -68.14
CA PRO A 642 42.25 -14.58 -68.32
C PRO A 642 42.74 -15.18 -69.67
N GLY A 643 42.81 -16.51 -69.78
CA GLY A 643 43.10 -17.18 -71.06
C GLY A 643 42.89 -18.71 -71.11
N GLU A 644 41.91 -19.13 -71.92
CA GLU A 644 41.82 -20.36 -72.76
C GLU A 644 41.85 -21.78 -72.12
N THR A 645 41.65 -22.79 -72.99
CA THR A 645 41.00 -24.09 -72.72
C THR A 645 41.93 -25.33 -72.83
N PRO A 646 41.50 -26.54 -72.38
CA PRO A 646 42.38 -27.70 -72.13
C PRO A 646 42.53 -28.66 -73.34
N PRO A 647 43.28 -29.77 -73.16
CA PRO A 647 42.67 -31.08 -73.43
C PRO A 647 43.10 -32.26 -72.51
N GLY A 648 42.20 -33.25 -72.36
CA GLY A 648 42.50 -34.65 -72.00
C GLY A 648 42.69 -35.01 -70.51
N GLU A 649 42.46 -36.26 -70.07
CA GLU A 649 41.81 -37.40 -70.75
C GLU A 649 41.41 -38.54 -69.76
N VAL A 650 40.41 -39.34 -70.15
CA VAL A 650 40.04 -40.71 -69.73
C VAL A 650 39.57 -41.03 -68.30
N ASP A 651 38.46 -41.78 -68.30
CA ASP A 651 37.67 -42.45 -67.26
C ASP A 651 38.40 -43.39 -66.27
N SER A 652 37.75 -43.66 -65.13
CA SER A 652 37.30 -45.04 -64.79
C SER A 652 36.25 -45.01 -63.65
N ASP A 653 35.45 -46.09 -63.53
CA ASP A 653 34.17 -46.11 -62.82
C ASP A 653 34.01 -47.37 -61.93
N THR A 654 33.15 -47.27 -60.91
CA THR A 654 32.43 -48.32 -60.13
C THR A 654 33.23 -49.30 -59.20
N PRO A 655 32.58 -49.92 -58.15
CA PRO A 655 33.24 -50.68 -57.06
C PRO A 655 32.82 -52.18 -56.94
N PRO A 656 33.32 -52.91 -55.92
CA PRO A 656 32.56 -53.95 -55.17
C PRO A 656 32.93 -54.07 -53.65
N ASP A 657 32.31 -54.86 -52.75
CA ASP A 657 30.90 -55.29 -52.51
C ASP A 657 30.78 -56.02 -51.12
N GLY A 658 29.57 -56.14 -50.53
CA GLY A 658 29.22 -57.00 -49.36
C GLY A 658 29.41 -56.41 -47.93
N GLY A 659 28.66 -56.76 -46.87
CA GLY A 659 27.54 -57.71 -46.64
C GLY A 659 27.87 -58.79 -45.58
N GLY A 660 27.05 -59.15 -44.56
CA GLY A 660 25.75 -58.64 -44.06
C GLY A 660 25.21 -59.48 -42.85
N ASP A 661 24.05 -59.07 -42.30
CA ASP A 661 23.01 -59.82 -41.52
C ASP A 661 23.16 -60.38 -40.05
N GLN A 662 22.13 -60.05 -39.24
CA GLN A 662 21.28 -60.83 -38.28
C GLN A 662 21.76 -61.67 -37.04
N THR A 663 21.51 -61.12 -35.83
CA THR A 663 20.69 -61.64 -34.65
C THR A 663 21.04 -62.97 -33.86
N PRO A 664 20.44 -63.24 -32.65
CA PRO A 664 21.05 -64.05 -31.55
C PRO A 664 20.35 -65.42 -31.23
N PRO A 665 20.71 -66.10 -30.12
CA PRO A 665 19.71 -66.38 -29.04
C PRO A 665 20.23 -66.46 -27.56
N ASP A 666 19.36 -66.95 -26.65
CA ASP A 666 19.36 -67.00 -25.16
C ASP A 666 20.32 -67.98 -24.40
N ASP A 667 20.46 -67.76 -23.07
CA ASP A 667 20.33 -68.71 -21.91
C ASP A 667 20.92 -68.09 -20.61
N GLY A 668 20.59 -68.43 -19.34
CA GLY A 668 19.53 -69.29 -18.76
C GLY A 668 19.84 -69.75 -17.29
N GLY A 669 19.04 -69.36 -16.28
CA GLY A 669 19.09 -69.86 -14.86
C GLY A 669 20.22 -69.33 -13.94
N ASP A 670 20.27 -69.58 -12.60
CA ASP A 670 19.23 -70.11 -11.67
C ASP A 670 19.50 -69.82 -10.15
N TYR A 671 18.42 -69.55 -9.39
CA TYR A 671 18.10 -69.73 -7.95
C TYR A 671 19.11 -69.70 -6.71
N THR A 672 18.82 -68.76 -5.78
CA THR A 672 18.79 -68.85 -4.27
C THR A 672 20.07 -68.78 -3.36
N PRO A 673 19.94 -68.49 -2.02
CA PRO A 673 20.97 -67.84 -1.18
C PRO A 673 21.45 -68.66 0.05
N LEU A 674 22.24 -68.03 0.96
CA LEU A 674 22.46 -68.50 2.35
C LEU A 674 22.74 -67.37 3.37
N HIS A 675 22.96 -67.74 4.64
CA HIS A 675 22.78 -66.95 5.88
C HIS A 675 24.09 -66.66 6.68
N GLU A 676 23.93 -66.03 7.85
CA GLU A 676 24.95 -65.77 8.92
C GLU A 676 25.95 -64.62 8.61
N GLY A 677 26.56 -63.87 9.55
CA GLY A 677 26.71 -63.93 11.01
C GLY A 677 28.17 -63.56 11.37
N GLY A 678 28.57 -62.90 12.48
CA GLY A 678 27.86 -62.19 13.55
C GLY A 678 28.89 -61.64 14.60
N ARG A 679 28.42 -60.87 15.60
CA ARG A 679 29.12 -60.53 16.88
C ARG A 679 30.48 -59.77 16.87
N ARG A 680 30.40 -58.46 17.22
CA ARG A 680 31.10 -57.79 18.38
C ARG A 680 32.65 -57.64 18.38
N PRO A 681 33.26 -56.84 19.31
CA PRO A 681 32.76 -55.64 20.02
C PRO A 681 33.77 -54.45 20.15
N SER A 682 33.29 -53.39 20.79
CA SER A 682 34.01 -52.47 21.72
C SER A 682 34.88 -51.32 21.19
N ARG A 683 34.44 -50.11 21.54
CA ARG A 683 35.02 -49.39 22.70
C ARG A 683 33.97 -48.50 23.37
N ASN A 684 33.95 -48.49 24.70
CA ASN A 684 33.18 -47.52 25.49
C ASN A 684 33.98 -46.21 25.60
N PHE A 685 33.29 -45.07 25.65
CA PHE A 685 33.36 -44.15 26.80
C PHE A 685 32.13 -43.22 26.81
N GLY A 686 31.75 -42.70 27.98
CA GLY A 686 30.57 -41.85 28.16
C GLY A 686 30.35 -41.47 29.64
N ARG A 687 29.17 -40.92 29.95
CA ARG A 687 28.74 -40.28 31.23
C ARG A 687 29.23 -38.82 31.37
N HIS A 688 28.31 -37.85 31.48
CA HIS A 688 27.76 -37.23 32.72
C HIS A 688 28.70 -36.18 33.33
N ARG A 689 28.27 -35.09 33.98
CA ARG A 689 26.99 -34.41 34.32
C ARG A 689 27.29 -32.89 34.15
N GLY A 690 26.38 -31.91 34.11
CA GLY A 690 25.07 -31.74 34.73
C GLY A 690 25.14 -30.60 35.77
N ALA A 691 24.31 -29.57 35.61
CA ALA A 691 24.01 -28.45 36.53
C ALA A 691 25.17 -27.54 37.02
N THR A 692 25.26 -26.34 36.43
CA THR A 692 25.05 -25.05 37.12
C THR A 692 24.27 -24.14 36.19
#